data_AF-A0A0H2S3N8-F1
#
_entry.id   AF-A0A0H2S3N8-F1
#
_cell.length_a   1.000
_cell.length_b   1.000
_cell.length_c   1.000
_cell.angle_alpha   90.00
_cell.angle_beta   90.00
_cell.angle_gamma   90.00
#
_symmetry.space_group_name_H-M   'P 1'
#
loop_
_entity.id
_entity.type
_entity.pdbx_description
1 polymer ?
#
loop_
_entity_poly.entity_id
_entity_poly.type
_entity_poly.pdbx_seq_one_letter_code
_entity_poly.pdbx_strand_id
1 'polypeptide(L)'
;METQAVLRYLKQTKNAVIGNPRAKLVLYQEVRYVNANTLFQPLESTFPEKDVTQIRVEAANILASLSRGPLHYVQGIIAANVPTALLTALQDLRPTDPECLRIALVRALRAVCVAVAESALTAYDIPEHDIEMRSEARAMLDYLFQEEPMAIYVPLLEDPSVGVRMLIAELLAFSVRVKKHRTTVTEWMPPEERSTRTKGKRGWEVPGLVDTKAPSRQGGWVIRHLINLLKSKESKVVEAALWAICALVEDNTDIAIVLTKSPSENKTQMISTLICSFSKDRNTNVRLAASQCATNIIRASPTNRSLSVTLLHVLTSILSGNEESDDNRIKACTILADLVRDDHNRCLDAYKSGSLIKVCDLIKDITPTVKPQEWEDGEAKGVLRLREAALNALASLTLLDNNIRTEVTDKLGMLPRISLCLTHPHAGTRLAACHCIRSLSRAVQVLRTAILDSGVSEILCKIVENREEDKRVTNIALAAMSNLVMNFSPLRKGIMERSFLLRIAELSQAHEDGLKQSALWTVKNLVNKATKEEKILIMSHIGWDQLLVFIRYPKDSIREQALNILCNITSNEEGIEIIFDHPSREEIIGAVADVLDSENEEYEVVCQAIHTLANISNGRVVHQTYIVSNVRLLSVIRDCMVHPMEEVRLAAVSCAEQLAHAHALQLREAEINVTLGRIVKNYVHGPVQSPSTSLTRSLSSGVESSQEVRERARAALRLIECGDDYSMSST
;
A
#
# COMPACT_ATOMS: atom_id res chain seq x y z
N MET A 1 52.66 -24.39 1.48
CA MET A 1 51.99 -25.07 2.63
C MET A 1 50.78 -24.30 3.13
N GLU A 2 50.80 -22.96 3.11
CA GLU A 2 49.71 -22.12 3.65
C GLU A 2 48.37 -22.25 2.89
N THR A 3 48.35 -22.29 1.56
CA THR A 3 47.09 -22.38 0.78
C THR A 3 46.28 -23.65 1.03
N GLN A 4 46.93 -24.80 1.14
CA GLN A 4 46.24 -26.05 1.47
C GLN A 4 45.70 -26.07 2.91
N ALA A 5 46.39 -25.40 3.84
CA ALA A 5 45.90 -25.23 5.20
C ALA A 5 44.67 -24.30 5.24
N VAL A 6 44.73 -23.16 4.54
CA VAL A 6 43.59 -22.23 4.38
C VAL A 6 42.40 -22.93 3.74
N LEU A 7 42.62 -23.69 2.67
CA LEU A 7 41.57 -24.45 2.00
C LEU A 7 40.93 -25.50 2.90
N ARG A 8 41.73 -26.22 3.71
CA ARG A 8 41.20 -27.18 4.70
C ARG A 8 40.37 -26.47 5.76
N TYR A 9 40.85 -25.34 6.27
CA TYR A 9 40.11 -24.52 7.24
C TYR A 9 38.77 -24.06 6.66
N LEU A 10 38.74 -23.45 5.46
CA LEU A 10 37.50 -22.99 4.84
C LEU A 10 36.51 -24.14 4.59
N LYS A 11 36.98 -25.33 4.18
CA LYS A 11 36.10 -26.50 4.03
C LYS A 11 35.49 -26.95 5.36
N GLN A 12 36.28 -26.96 6.44
CA GLN A 12 35.80 -27.28 7.79
C GLN A 12 34.78 -26.24 8.26
N THR A 13 35.10 -24.95 8.11
CA THR A 13 34.20 -23.84 8.46
C THR A 13 32.89 -23.90 7.69
N LYS A 14 32.91 -24.08 6.36
CA LYS A 14 31.68 -24.25 5.57
C LYS A 14 30.80 -25.36 6.12
N ASN A 15 31.37 -26.55 6.35
CA ASN A 15 30.63 -27.71 6.82
C ASN A 15 30.05 -27.50 8.23
N ALA A 16 30.73 -26.74 9.09
CA ALA A 16 30.24 -26.41 10.42
C ALA A 16 29.08 -25.41 10.42
N VAL A 17 29.03 -24.51 9.43
CA VAL A 17 28.15 -23.32 9.42
C VAL A 17 26.85 -23.57 8.62
N ILE A 18 26.88 -24.46 7.64
CA ILE A 18 25.68 -24.81 6.85
C ILE A 18 24.65 -25.50 7.77
N GLY A 19 23.46 -24.90 7.88
CA GLY A 19 22.36 -25.44 8.68
C GLY A 19 22.51 -25.27 10.20
N ASN A 20 23.58 -24.62 10.69
CA ASN A 20 23.84 -24.46 12.13
C ASN A 20 23.82 -22.97 12.55
N PRO A 21 22.72 -22.47 13.13
CA PRO A 21 22.60 -21.07 13.54
C PRO A 21 23.64 -20.62 14.58
N ARG A 22 24.03 -21.51 15.52
CA ARG A 22 25.01 -21.19 16.57
C ARG A 22 26.41 -21.03 15.99
N ALA A 23 26.81 -21.94 15.11
CA ALA A 23 28.10 -21.85 14.42
C ALA A 23 28.20 -20.58 13.54
N LYS A 24 27.08 -20.18 12.90
CA LYS A 24 27.01 -18.91 12.17
C LYS A 24 27.25 -17.70 13.07
N LEU A 25 26.72 -17.70 14.29
CA LEU A 25 26.86 -16.59 15.23
C LEU A 25 28.31 -16.40 15.67
N VAL A 26 29.00 -17.50 15.97
CA VAL A 26 30.42 -17.48 16.33
C VAL A 26 31.25 -16.96 15.16
N LEU A 27 31.05 -17.51 13.96
CA LEU A 27 31.79 -17.07 12.77
C LEU A 27 31.50 -15.61 12.42
N TYR A 28 30.26 -15.15 12.60
CA TYR A 28 29.90 -13.75 12.40
C TYR A 28 30.71 -12.80 13.28
N GLN A 29 30.90 -13.14 14.57
CA GLN A 29 31.70 -12.34 15.50
C GLN A 29 33.16 -12.20 15.05
N GLU A 30 33.70 -13.20 14.34
CA GLU A 30 35.04 -13.16 13.76
C GLU A 30 35.07 -12.36 12.45
N VAL A 31 34.08 -12.54 11.57
CA VAL A 31 34.03 -11.91 10.23
C VAL A 31 33.79 -10.38 10.30
N ARG A 32 33.13 -9.89 11.35
CA ARG A 32 32.87 -8.43 11.54
C ARG A 32 34.15 -7.57 11.54
N TYR A 33 35.31 -8.17 11.82
CA TYR A 33 36.61 -7.47 11.88
C TYR A 33 37.49 -7.68 10.64
N VAL A 34 37.01 -8.44 9.64
CA VAL A 34 37.77 -8.78 8.44
C VAL A 34 37.30 -7.93 7.27
N ASN A 35 38.20 -7.21 6.61
CA ASN A 35 37.90 -6.56 5.34
C ASN A 35 37.77 -7.63 4.23
N ALA A 36 36.56 -7.84 3.70
CA ALA A 36 36.30 -8.90 2.73
C ALA A 36 37.05 -8.73 1.40
N ASN A 37 37.58 -7.53 1.11
CA ASN A 37 38.42 -7.32 -0.07
C ASN A 37 39.66 -8.23 -0.06
N THR A 38 40.22 -8.56 1.11
CA THR A 38 41.40 -9.44 1.21
C THR A 38 41.09 -10.91 0.90
N LEU A 39 39.81 -11.31 1.02
CA LEU A 39 39.38 -12.69 0.75
C LEU A 39 39.24 -12.98 -0.76
N PHE A 40 39.04 -11.94 -1.57
CA PHE A 40 38.77 -12.07 -3.01
C PHE A 40 39.81 -11.39 -3.91
N GLN A 41 40.77 -10.67 -3.34
CA GLN A 41 41.93 -10.18 -4.09
C GLN A 41 42.70 -11.35 -4.74
N PRO A 42 43.30 -11.14 -5.93
CA PRO A 42 44.21 -12.11 -6.52
C PRO A 42 45.34 -12.40 -5.53
N LEU A 43 45.39 -13.63 -5.00
CA LEU A 43 46.56 -14.10 -4.24
C LEU A 43 47.79 -14.00 -5.15
N GLU A 44 48.94 -13.58 -4.60
CA GLU A 44 50.18 -13.36 -5.35
C GLU A 44 50.49 -14.48 -6.35
N SER A 45 51.12 -14.14 -7.48
CA SER A 45 51.34 -15.00 -8.66
C SER A 45 52.15 -16.29 -8.42
N THR A 46 52.46 -16.63 -7.18
CA THR A 46 53.25 -17.78 -6.72
C THR A 46 52.38 -18.98 -6.31
N PHE A 47 51.05 -18.87 -6.24
CA PHE A 47 50.16 -19.96 -5.83
C PHE A 47 49.55 -20.76 -7.00
N PRO A 48 49.26 -22.07 -6.81
CA PRO A 48 48.56 -22.85 -7.82
C PRO A 48 47.16 -22.30 -8.09
N GLU A 49 46.86 -21.95 -9.34
CA GLU A 49 45.58 -21.36 -9.78
C GLU A 49 44.35 -22.19 -9.35
N LYS A 50 44.50 -23.52 -9.31
CA LYS A 50 43.48 -24.46 -8.83
C LYS A 50 43.15 -24.29 -7.35
N ASP A 51 44.16 -24.08 -6.51
CA ASP A 51 43.96 -23.92 -5.06
C ASP A 51 43.34 -22.55 -4.76
N VAL A 52 43.80 -21.50 -5.44
CA VAL A 52 43.22 -20.14 -5.36
C VAL A 52 41.74 -20.14 -5.74
N THR A 53 41.39 -20.82 -6.84
CA THR A 53 40.01 -20.98 -7.29
C THR A 53 39.15 -21.67 -6.22
N GLN A 54 39.64 -22.77 -5.63
CA GLN A 54 38.89 -23.48 -4.59
C GLN A 54 38.71 -22.64 -3.33
N ILE A 55 39.73 -21.88 -2.92
CA ILE A 55 39.63 -20.96 -1.78
C ILE A 55 38.51 -19.93 -2.02
N ARG A 56 38.49 -19.28 -3.19
CA ARG A 56 37.44 -18.31 -3.57
C ARG A 56 36.05 -18.94 -3.57
N VAL A 57 35.91 -20.16 -4.08
CA VAL A 57 34.64 -20.92 -4.07
C VAL A 57 34.16 -21.18 -2.65
N GLU A 58 35.03 -21.66 -1.76
CA GLU A 58 34.65 -21.97 -0.38
C GLU A 58 34.31 -20.70 0.41
N ALA A 59 35.09 -19.63 0.25
CA ALA A 59 34.81 -18.33 0.84
C ALA A 59 33.43 -17.78 0.41
N ALA A 60 33.13 -17.81 -0.89
CA ALA A 60 31.84 -17.38 -1.42
C ALA A 60 30.66 -18.20 -0.85
N ASN A 61 30.83 -19.53 -0.71
CA ASN A 61 29.79 -20.38 -0.12
C ASN A 61 29.56 -20.09 1.37
N ILE A 62 30.61 -19.77 2.13
CA ILE A 62 30.49 -19.36 3.55
C ILE A 62 29.71 -18.05 3.65
N LEU A 63 30.06 -17.04 2.85
CA LEU A 63 29.35 -15.75 2.83
C LEU A 63 27.89 -15.91 2.42
N ALA A 64 27.61 -16.75 1.42
CA ALA A 64 26.25 -17.08 1.03
C ALA A 64 25.44 -17.71 2.17
N SER A 65 26.08 -18.52 3.02
CA SER A 65 25.45 -19.14 4.19
C SER A 65 25.22 -18.14 5.33
N LEU A 66 26.20 -17.26 5.60
CA LEU A 66 26.11 -16.20 6.60
C LEU A 66 25.01 -15.18 6.25
N SER A 67 24.86 -14.85 4.97
CA SER A 67 23.82 -13.93 4.50
C SER A 67 22.39 -14.40 4.77
N ARG A 68 22.18 -15.70 5.05
CA ARG A 68 20.87 -16.28 5.39
C ARG A 68 20.59 -16.31 6.90
N GLY A 69 21.29 -15.49 7.68
CA GLY A 69 21.10 -15.40 9.13
C GLY A 69 20.19 -14.24 9.55
N PRO A 70 20.14 -13.92 10.85
CA PRO A 70 19.36 -12.80 11.37
C PRO A 70 19.85 -11.44 10.87
N LEU A 71 19.01 -10.40 11.04
CA LEU A 71 19.24 -9.03 10.58
C LEU A 71 20.64 -8.47 10.92
N HIS A 72 21.12 -8.66 12.15
CA HIS A 72 22.43 -8.16 12.58
C HIS A 72 23.60 -8.78 11.80
N TYR A 73 23.45 -9.94 11.15
CA TYR A 73 24.51 -10.47 10.27
C TYR A 73 24.69 -9.61 9.04
N VAL A 74 23.61 -9.04 8.51
CA VAL A 74 23.63 -8.18 7.33
C VAL A 74 24.46 -6.93 7.60
N GLN A 75 24.38 -6.37 8.81
CA GLN A 75 25.22 -5.25 9.22
C GLN A 75 26.71 -5.58 9.12
N GLY A 76 27.15 -6.70 9.72
CA GLY A 76 28.57 -7.07 9.62
C GLY A 76 29.00 -7.41 8.18
N ILE A 77 28.10 -7.94 7.35
CA ILE A 77 28.36 -8.16 5.91
C ILE A 77 28.59 -6.82 5.18
N ILE A 78 27.78 -5.80 5.47
CA ILE A 78 27.92 -4.46 4.91
C ILE A 78 29.21 -3.80 5.43
N ALA A 79 29.44 -3.81 6.74
CA ALA A 79 30.62 -3.22 7.39
C ALA A 79 31.94 -3.87 6.91
N ALA A 80 31.93 -5.18 6.63
CA ALA A 80 33.07 -5.89 6.06
C ALA A 80 33.27 -5.62 4.54
N ASN A 81 32.46 -4.77 3.93
CA ASN A 81 32.48 -4.43 2.49
C ASN A 81 32.29 -5.64 1.56
N VAL A 82 31.57 -6.67 2.02
CA VAL A 82 31.30 -7.90 1.25
C VAL A 82 30.60 -7.64 -0.09
N PRO A 83 29.58 -6.77 -0.19
CA PRO A 83 28.90 -6.53 -1.47
C PRO A 83 29.87 -6.03 -2.55
N THR A 84 30.70 -5.04 -2.23
CA THR A 84 31.70 -4.47 -3.14
C THR A 84 32.81 -5.47 -3.48
N ALA A 85 33.26 -6.26 -2.50
CA ALA A 85 34.26 -7.31 -2.73
C ALA A 85 33.76 -8.38 -3.72
N LEU A 86 32.48 -8.78 -3.62
CA LEU A 86 31.86 -9.71 -4.55
C LEU A 86 31.68 -9.12 -5.95
N LEU A 87 31.30 -7.85 -6.06
CA LEU A 87 31.23 -7.15 -7.36
C LEU A 87 32.60 -7.08 -8.04
N THR A 88 33.64 -6.72 -7.29
CA THR A 88 35.03 -6.69 -7.79
C THR A 88 35.46 -8.08 -8.25
N ALA A 89 35.20 -9.12 -7.44
CA ALA A 89 35.54 -10.49 -7.78
C ALA A 89 34.81 -11.03 -9.03
N LEU A 90 33.61 -10.53 -9.31
CA LEU A 90 32.84 -10.83 -10.53
C LEU A 90 33.37 -10.05 -11.74
N GLN A 91 33.76 -8.79 -11.56
CA GLN A 91 34.36 -7.97 -12.61
C GLN A 91 35.69 -8.55 -13.10
N ASP A 92 36.46 -9.16 -12.19
CA ASP A 92 37.75 -9.80 -12.50
C ASP A 92 37.62 -11.21 -13.13
N LEU A 93 36.40 -11.70 -13.37
CA LEU A 93 36.20 -13.01 -14.00
C LEU A 93 36.66 -13.02 -15.46
N ARG A 94 37.45 -14.03 -15.81
CA ARG A 94 37.86 -14.31 -17.19
C ARG A 94 36.89 -15.32 -17.82
N PRO A 95 36.68 -15.29 -19.15
CA PRO A 95 35.87 -16.29 -19.85
C PRO A 95 36.33 -17.75 -19.64
N THR A 96 37.62 -17.95 -19.32
CA THR A 96 38.24 -19.25 -19.05
C THR A 96 38.04 -19.74 -17.61
N ASP A 97 37.51 -18.91 -16.71
CA ASP A 97 37.33 -19.29 -15.32
C ASP A 97 36.25 -20.37 -15.15
N PRO A 98 36.45 -21.32 -14.22
CA PRO A 98 35.59 -22.48 -14.12
C PRO A 98 34.18 -22.11 -13.68
N GLU A 99 33.19 -22.84 -14.19
CA GLU A 99 31.77 -22.64 -13.88
C GLU A 99 31.48 -22.65 -12.37
N CYS A 100 32.16 -23.52 -11.61
CA CYS A 100 31.97 -23.62 -10.16
C CYS A 100 32.32 -22.32 -9.41
N LEU A 101 33.30 -21.56 -9.89
CA LEU A 101 33.68 -20.25 -9.33
C LEU A 101 32.61 -19.21 -9.65
N ARG A 102 32.19 -19.11 -10.91
CA ARG A 102 31.12 -18.19 -11.35
C ARG A 102 29.83 -18.43 -10.58
N ILE A 103 29.41 -19.69 -10.46
CA ILE A 103 28.24 -20.08 -9.67
C ILE A 103 28.39 -19.69 -8.19
N ALA A 104 29.56 -19.92 -7.58
CA ALA A 104 29.76 -19.63 -6.17
C ALA A 104 29.69 -18.13 -5.87
N LEU A 105 30.34 -17.29 -6.70
CA LEU A 105 30.33 -15.83 -6.55
C LEU A 105 28.93 -15.25 -6.77
N VAL A 106 28.23 -15.66 -7.83
CA VAL A 106 26.87 -15.18 -8.11
C VAL A 106 25.88 -15.64 -7.03
N ARG A 107 26.02 -16.86 -6.51
CA ARG A 107 25.21 -17.34 -5.39
C ARG A 107 25.44 -16.51 -4.12
N ALA A 108 26.68 -16.14 -3.84
CA ALA A 108 27.02 -15.27 -2.72
C ALA A 108 26.41 -13.87 -2.90
N LEU A 109 26.58 -13.26 -4.08
CA LEU A 109 26.00 -11.96 -4.40
C LEU A 109 24.48 -11.98 -4.25
N ARG A 110 23.80 -12.99 -4.83
CA ARG A 110 22.36 -13.19 -4.68
C ARG A 110 21.96 -13.27 -3.20
N ALA A 111 22.65 -14.08 -2.40
CA ALA A 111 22.31 -14.25 -0.99
C ALA A 111 22.47 -12.92 -0.22
N VAL A 112 23.53 -12.16 -0.49
CA VAL A 112 23.78 -10.83 0.10
C VAL A 112 22.70 -9.83 -0.33
N CYS A 113 22.42 -9.70 -1.64
CA CYS A 113 21.41 -8.77 -2.14
C CYS A 113 20.02 -9.04 -1.56
N VAL A 114 19.63 -10.32 -1.43
CA VAL A 114 18.35 -10.69 -0.81
C VAL A 114 18.31 -10.32 0.66
N ALA A 115 19.38 -10.62 1.41
CA ALA A 115 19.47 -10.29 2.83
C ALA A 115 19.44 -8.77 3.09
N VAL A 116 20.14 -8.00 2.26
CA VAL A 116 20.14 -6.54 2.28
C VAL A 116 18.74 -6.00 1.94
N ALA A 117 18.06 -6.57 0.93
CA ALA A 117 16.71 -6.16 0.56
C ALA A 117 15.68 -6.42 1.67
N GLU A 118 15.73 -7.59 2.31
CA GLU A 118 14.88 -7.92 3.47
C GLU A 118 15.12 -6.93 4.62
N SER A 119 16.39 -6.64 4.91
CA SER A 119 16.80 -5.71 5.98
C SER A 119 16.35 -4.27 5.73
N ALA A 120 16.45 -3.81 4.48
CA ALA A 120 16.07 -2.45 4.09
C ALA A 120 14.56 -2.19 4.14
N LEU A 121 13.73 -3.24 4.09
CA LEU A 121 12.28 -3.16 3.90
C LEU A 121 11.47 -3.79 5.04
N THR A 122 12.13 -4.28 6.08
CA THR A 122 11.45 -4.77 7.28
C THR A 122 10.75 -3.58 7.93
N ALA A 123 9.47 -3.42 7.64
CA ALA A 123 8.83 -2.12 7.75
C ALA A 123 8.53 -1.71 9.20
N TYR A 124 8.17 -2.64 10.09
CA TYR A 124 7.67 -2.30 11.42
C TYR A 124 7.91 -3.46 12.39
N ASP A 125 8.77 -3.20 13.39
CA ASP A 125 9.25 -4.02 14.52
C ASP A 125 10.77 -3.96 14.60
N ILE A 126 11.32 -2.75 14.71
CA ILE A 126 12.72 -2.67 15.11
C ILE A 126 12.88 -1.62 16.20
N PRO A 127 13.50 -1.96 17.35
CA PRO A 127 13.79 -1.00 18.40
C PRO A 127 14.59 0.16 17.80
N GLU A 128 14.55 1.35 18.39
CA GLU A 128 15.21 2.55 17.87
C GLU A 128 16.67 2.33 17.45
N HIS A 129 17.39 1.40 18.11
CA HIS A 129 18.77 1.02 17.78
C HIS A 129 18.97 0.42 16.37
N ASP A 130 17.91 -0.06 15.72
CA ASP A 130 17.98 -0.72 14.41
C ASP A 130 17.53 0.20 13.25
N ILE A 131 17.16 1.45 13.54
CA ILE A 131 16.82 2.47 12.53
C ILE A 131 18.05 2.78 11.66
N GLU A 132 19.21 2.97 12.29
CA GLU A 132 20.47 3.18 11.59
C GLU A 132 20.81 1.98 10.69
N MET A 133 20.62 0.75 11.19
CA MET A 133 20.87 -0.47 10.42
C MET A 133 20.01 -0.56 9.16
N ARG A 134 18.73 -0.19 9.27
CA ARG A 134 17.83 -0.15 8.11
C ARG A 134 18.28 0.90 7.10
N SER A 135 18.70 2.07 7.56
CA SER A 135 19.17 3.15 6.68
C SER A 135 20.43 2.75 5.91
N GLU A 136 21.37 2.06 6.56
CA GLU A 136 22.59 1.54 5.95
C GLU A 136 22.28 0.43 4.93
N ALA A 137 21.42 -0.54 5.29
CA ALA A 137 20.95 -1.56 4.37
C ALA A 137 20.22 -0.95 3.17
N ARG A 138 19.44 0.12 3.38
CA ARG A 138 18.75 0.82 2.31
C ARG A 138 19.71 1.50 1.35
N ALA A 139 20.70 2.22 1.87
CA ALA A 139 21.73 2.87 1.07
C ALA A 139 22.54 1.84 0.25
N MET A 140 22.90 0.70 0.86
CA MET A 140 23.56 -0.41 0.16
C MET A 140 22.68 -1.02 -0.93
N LEU A 141 21.39 -1.23 -0.67
CA LEU A 141 20.45 -1.71 -1.68
C LEU A 141 20.35 -0.73 -2.86
N ASP A 142 20.25 0.56 -2.56
CA ASP A 142 20.21 1.61 -3.58
C ASP A 142 21.50 1.64 -4.42
N TYR A 143 22.67 1.44 -3.81
CA TYR A 143 23.95 1.28 -4.51
C TYR A 143 23.97 0.06 -5.44
N LEU A 144 23.56 -1.12 -4.96
CA LEU A 144 23.58 -2.37 -5.74
C LEU A 144 22.73 -2.32 -7.02
N PHE A 145 21.75 -1.43 -7.08
CA PHE A 145 20.90 -1.17 -8.25
C PHE A 145 21.24 0.14 -8.98
N GLN A 146 22.43 0.69 -8.78
CA GLN A 146 22.99 1.73 -9.67
C GLN A 146 23.54 1.11 -10.96
N GLU A 147 23.74 1.95 -11.97
CA GLU A 147 24.17 1.53 -13.31
C GLU A 147 25.51 0.78 -13.30
N GLU A 148 26.49 1.26 -12.51
CA GLU A 148 27.83 0.71 -12.40
C GLU A 148 27.84 -0.73 -11.83
N PRO A 149 27.30 -1.01 -10.62
CA PRO A 149 27.17 -2.39 -10.13
C PRO A 149 26.36 -3.30 -11.05
N MET A 150 25.25 -2.81 -11.59
CA MET A 150 24.40 -3.59 -12.48
C MET A 150 25.13 -4.00 -13.76
N ALA A 151 26.03 -3.16 -14.28
CA ALA A 151 26.85 -3.49 -15.44
C ALA A 151 27.78 -4.68 -15.22
N ILE A 152 28.02 -5.10 -13.96
CA ILE A 152 28.84 -6.26 -13.62
C ILE A 152 28.00 -7.55 -13.66
N TYR A 153 26.84 -7.57 -13.00
CA TYR A 153 26.10 -8.82 -12.79
C TYR A 153 24.88 -9.02 -13.70
N VAL A 154 24.25 -7.95 -14.21
CA VAL A 154 23.08 -8.08 -15.11
C VAL A 154 23.45 -8.77 -16.44
N PRO A 155 24.62 -8.47 -17.08
CA PRO A 155 25.05 -9.19 -18.30
C PRO A 155 25.18 -10.71 -18.11
N LEU A 156 25.36 -11.19 -16.89
CA LEU A 156 25.46 -12.63 -16.60
C LEU A 156 24.13 -13.38 -16.87
N LEU A 157 23.04 -12.70 -17.23
CA LEU A 157 21.86 -13.31 -17.86
C LEU A 157 22.13 -13.91 -19.26
N GLU A 158 23.26 -13.58 -19.89
CA GLU A 158 23.75 -14.19 -21.13
C GLU A 158 24.84 -15.26 -20.89
N ASP A 159 25.18 -15.56 -19.63
CA ASP A 159 26.24 -16.52 -19.29
C ASP A 159 25.97 -17.92 -19.91
N PRO A 160 26.99 -18.63 -20.44
CA PRO A 160 26.82 -19.95 -21.03
C PRO A 160 26.25 -20.99 -20.03
N SER A 161 26.50 -20.83 -18.73
CA SER A 161 25.89 -21.67 -17.69
C SER A 161 24.45 -21.24 -17.42
N VAL A 162 23.52 -22.17 -17.62
CA VAL A 162 22.12 -22.00 -17.20
C VAL A 162 22.02 -21.77 -15.69
N GLY A 163 22.91 -22.37 -14.90
CA GLY A 163 22.96 -22.20 -13.44
C GLY A 163 23.31 -20.77 -13.02
N VAL A 164 24.23 -20.11 -13.72
CA VAL A 164 24.56 -18.70 -13.48
C VAL A 164 23.37 -17.81 -13.82
N ARG A 165 22.77 -17.98 -14.99
CA ARG A 165 21.59 -17.20 -15.43
C ARG A 165 20.41 -17.35 -14.47
N MET A 166 20.16 -18.57 -13.99
CA MET A 166 19.12 -18.85 -12.99
C MET A 166 19.39 -18.10 -11.68
N LEU A 167 20.63 -18.07 -11.18
CA LEU A 167 20.97 -17.35 -9.95
C LEU A 167 20.81 -15.83 -10.08
N ILE A 168 21.07 -15.25 -11.25
CA ILE A 168 20.79 -13.84 -11.52
C ILE A 168 19.28 -13.58 -11.58
N ALA A 169 18.51 -14.47 -12.22
CA ALA A 169 17.06 -14.38 -12.21
C ALA A 169 16.53 -14.42 -10.75
N GLU A 170 17.02 -15.34 -9.92
CA GLU A 170 16.66 -15.38 -8.50
C GLU A 170 17.11 -14.13 -7.72
N LEU A 171 18.28 -13.55 -8.05
CA LEU A 171 18.74 -12.30 -7.45
C LEU A 171 17.71 -11.20 -7.73
N LEU A 172 17.34 -11.00 -9.00
CA LEU A 172 16.36 -9.99 -9.39
C LEU A 172 14.99 -10.26 -8.75
N ALA A 173 14.55 -11.52 -8.77
CA ALA A 173 13.28 -11.96 -8.19
C ALA A 173 13.15 -11.63 -6.71
N PHE A 174 14.23 -11.74 -5.94
CA PHE A 174 14.17 -11.65 -4.48
C PHE A 174 14.76 -10.38 -3.87
N SER A 175 15.50 -9.56 -4.65
CA SER A 175 16.07 -8.30 -4.18
C SER A 175 15.43 -7.05 -4.79
N VAL A 176 14.80 -7.16 -5.98
CA VAL A 176 14.03 -6.03 -6.54
C VAL A 176 12.70 -5.93 -5.80
N ARG A 177 12.60 -4.91 -4.94
CA ARG A 177 11.46 -4.70 -4.04
C ARG A 177 10.97 -3.25 -3.98
N VAL A 178 11.69 -2.35 -4.66
CA VAL A 178 11.43 -0.91 -4.68
C VAL A 178 11.10 -0.51 -6.11
N LYS A 179 10.06 0.33 -6.29
CA LYS A 179 9.66 0.85 -7.59
C LYS A 179 10.83 1.46 -8.38
N LYS A 180 11.69 2.24 -7.73
CA LYS A 180 12.91 2.82 -8.35
C LYS A 180 13.82 1.74 -8.93
N HIS A 181 14.14 0.69 -8.17
CA HIS A 181 14.99 -0.41 -8.65
C HIS A 181 14.32 -1.19 -9.78
N ARG A 182 12.99 -1.42 -9.71
CA ARG A 182 12.24 -2.04 -10.82
C ARG A 182 12.46 -1.26 -12.12
N THR A 183 12.24 0.06 -12.09
CA THR A 183 12.43 0.93 -13.25
C THR A 183 13.86 0.83 -13.78
N THR A 184 14.86 0.99 -12.92
CA THR A 184 16.28 0.91 -13.31
C THR A 184 16.64 -0.44 -13.94
N VAL A 185 16.16 -1.56 -13.39
CA VAL A 185 16.39 -2.90 -13.95
C VAL A 185 15.69 -3.08 -15.30
N THR A 186 14.45 -2.61 -15.44
CA THR A 186 13.70 -2.75 -16.70
C THR A 186 14.24 -1.87 -17.83
N GLU A 187 14.82 -0.72 -17.50
CA GLU A 187 15.41 0.21 -18.46
C GLU A 187 16.88 -0.11 -18.77
N TRP A 188 17.52 -0.95 -17.96
CA TRP A 188 18.91 -1.32 -18.16
C TRP A 188 19.13 -1.99 -19.51
N MET A 189 20.20 -1.57 -20.17
CA MET A 189 20.67 -2.12 -21.43
C MET A 189 22.21 -2.15 -21.43
N PRO A 190 22.82 -3.13 -22.12
CA PRO A 190 24.27 -3.15 -22.27
C PRO A 190 24.75 -1.95 -23.12
N PRO A 191 25.96 -1.41 -22.89
CA PRO A 191 26.47 -0.24 -23.60
C PRO A 191 26.42 -0.34 -25.14
N GLU A 192 26.61 -1.55 -25.67
CA GLU A 192 26.55 -1.84 -27.11
C GLU A 192 25.15 -1.53 -27.67
N GLU A 193 24.08 -1.95 -26.98
CA GLU A 193 22.70 -1.69 -27.39
C GLU A 193 22.27 -0.22 -27.11
N ARG A 194 22.95 0.51 -26.21
CA ARG A 194 22.71 1.96 -26.02
C ARG A 194 23.26 2.77 -27.20
N SER A 195 24.43 2.37 -27.71
CA SER A 195 25.11 3.05 -28.81
C SER A 195 24.39 2.92 -30.16
N THR A 196 23.64 1.83 -30.37
CA THR A 196 22.79 1.64 -31.56
C THR A 196 21.51 2.47 -31.49
N ARG A 197 21.02 2.79 -30.28
CA ARG A 197 19.84 3.64 -30.05
C ARG A 197 20.10 5.12 -30.33
N THR A 198 21.33 5.60 -30.12
CA THR A 198 21.76 6.98 -30.43
C THR A 198 22.07 7.20 -31.92
N LYS A 199 22.30 6.13 -32.69
CA LYS A 199 22.57 6.17 -34.14
C LYS A 199 21.30 6.08 -35.00
N GLY A 200 20.21 6.74 -34.58
CA GLY A 200 19.08 7.00 -35.48
C GLY A 200 19.55 7.86 -36.66
N LYS A 201 19.09 7.56 -37.88
CA LYS A 201 19.59 8.18 -39.12
C LYS A 201 19.37 9.71 -39.18
N ARG A 202 18.53 10.27 -38.30
CA ARG A 202 18.37 11.72 -38.07
C ARG A 202 18.09 11.92 -36.58
N GLY A 203 18.80 12.85 -35.94
CA GLY A 203 18.80 13.09 -34.48
C GLY A 203 17.48 13.49 -33.81
N TRP A 204 16.35 13.39 -34.52
CA TRP A 204 14.98 13.61 -34.01
C TRP A 204 14.11 12.34 -34.05
N GLU A 205 14.58 11.27 -34.70
CA GLU A 205 13.84 10.01 -34.77
C GLU A 205 14.06 9.22 -33.48
N VAL A 206 13.04 9.17 -32.62
CA VAL A 206 13.02 8.26 -31.46
C VAL A 206 12.87 6.83 -32.02
N PRO A 207 13.90 5.95 -31.94
CA PRO A 207 13.86 4.64 -32.62
C PRO A 207 12.68 3.75 -32.18
N GLY A 208 12.14 4.00 -30.98
CA GLY A 208 10.97 3.30 -30.45
C GLY A 208 9.64 3.61 -31.14
N LEU A 209 9.54 4.63 -32.00
CA LEU A 209 8.33 4.92 -32.79
C LEU A 209 8.31 4.22 -34.15
N VAL A 210 9.48 3.89 -34.72
CA VAL A 210 9.60 3.43 -36.13
C VAL A 210 9.79 1.92 -36.25
N ASP A 211 10.41 1.25 -35.27
CA ASP A 211 10.65 -0.20 -35.31
C ASP A 211 9.80 -0.95 -34.26
N THR A 212 8.84 -1.78 -34.72
CA THR A 212 8.02 -2.63 -33.86
C THR A 212 8.80 -3.76 -33.21
N LYS A 213 10.02 -4.05 -33.68
CA LYS A 213 10.96 -5.02 -33.10
C LYS A 213 11.99 -4.38 -32.16
N ALA A 214 11.92 -3.07 -31.92
CA ALA A 214 12.84 -2.37 -31.03
C ALA A 214 12.84 -3.01 -29.62
N PRO A 215 14.01 -3.29 -29.01
CA PRO A 215 14.13 -3.88 -27.67
C PRO A 215 13.30 -3.18 -26.59
N SER A 216 13.16 -1.86 -26.69
CA SER A 216 12.36 -1.05 -25.75
C SER A 216 10.84 -1.30 -25.84
N ARG A 217 10.34 -1.85 -26.95
CA ARG A 217 8.94 -2.29 -27.10
C ARG A 217 8.70 -3.75 -26.71
N GLN A 218 9.75 -4.49 -26.33
CA GLN A 218 9.69 -5.89 -25.88
C GLN A 218 9.94 -6.04 -24.35
N GLY A 219 9.92 -4.93 -23.62
CA GLY A 219 10.07 -4.91 -22.15
C GLY A 219 11.50 -4.66 -21.67
N GLY A 220 12.42 -4.32 -22.58
CA GLY A 220 13.83 -4.08 -22.26
C GLY A 220 14.70 -5.32 -22.38
N TRP A 221 16.02 -5.15 -22.21
CA TRP A 221 16.99 -6.23 -22.39
C TRP A 221 16.80 -7.35 -21.35
N VAL A 222 16.58 -6.98 -20.08
CA VAL A 222 16.43 -7.93 -18.97
C VAL A 222 15.20 -8.83 -19.16
N ILE A 223 14.03 -8.25 -19.46
CA ILE A 223 12.79 -9.02 -19.66
C ILE A 223 12.91 -10.01 -20.81
N ARG A 224 13.55 -9.64 -21.94
CA ARG A 224 13.78 -10.56 -23.06
C ARG A 224 14.60 -11.78 -22.66
N HIS A 225 15.66 -11.59 -21.86
CA HIS A 225 16.50 -12.67 -21.38
C HIS A 225 15.78 -13.58 -20.39
N LEU A 226 14.97 -13.00 -19.50
CA LEU A 226 14.12 -13.78 -18.59
C LEU A 226 13.06 -14.59 -19.35
N ILE A 227 12.43 -14.02 -20.38
CA ILE A 227 11.50 -14.74 -21.25
C ILE A 227 12.20 -15.90 -21.97
N ASN A 228 13.46 -15.71 -22.37
CA ASN A 228 14.22 -16.78 -23.02
C ASN A 228 14.52 -17.95 -22.05
N LEU A 229 14.71 -17.67 -20.75
CA LEU A 229 14.86 -18.71 -19.73
C LEU A 229 13.60 -19.57 -19.55
N LEU A 230 12.40 -19.05 -19.87
CA LEU A 230 11.15 -19.82 -19.85
C LEU A 230 11.14 -20.98 -20.87
N LYS A 231 12.02 -20.98 -21.86
CA LYS A 231 12.16 -22.08 -22.83
C LYS A 231 12.95 -23.28 -22.28
N SER A 232 13.51 -23.15 -21.07
CA SER A 232 14.23 -24.24 -20.40
C SER A 232 13.31 -25.42 -20.10
N LYS A 233 13.87 -26.64 -20.11
CA LYS A 233 13.17 -27.85 -19.67
C LYS A 233 13.23 -28.05 -18.15
N GLU A 234 14.08 -27.29 -17.46
CA GLU A 234 14.29 -27.42 -16.01
C GLU A 234 13.30 -26.53 -15.24
N SER A 235 12.44 -27.14 -14.42
CA SER A 235 11.41 -26.42 -13.66
C SER A 235 11.98 -25.31 -12.77
N LYS A 236 13.16 -25.50 -12.17
CA LYS A 236 13.80 -24.49 -11.31
C LYS A 236 14.20 -23.22 -12.08
N VAL A 237 14.65 -23.38 -13.33
CA VAL A 237 15.04 -22.27 -14.21
C VAL A 237 13.81 -21.48 -14.64
N VAL A 238 12.74 -22.19 -15.00
CA VAL A 238 11.45 -21.59 -15.36
C VAL A 238 10.86 -20.86 -14.16
N GLU A 239 10.86 -21.48 -12.98
CA GLU A 239 10.40 -20.88 -11.72
C GLU A 239 11.16 -19.58 -11.41
N ALA A 240 12.49 -19.60 -11.43
CA ALA A 240 13.33 -18.43 -11.18
C ALA A 240 13.04 -17.28 -12.16
N ALA A 241 12.89 -17.60 -13.45
CA ALA A 241 12.57 -16.62 -14.47
C ALA A 241 11.18 -16.01 -14.28
N LEU A 242 10.17 -16.81 -13.93
CA LEU A 242 8.82 -16.33 -13.65
C LEU A 242 8.77 -15.40 -12.44
N TRP A 243 9.47 -15.74 -11.35
CA TRP A 243 9.56 -14.85 -10.18
C TRP A 243 10.31 -13.55 -10.49
N ALA A 244 11.35 -13.60 -11.32
CA ALA A 244 12.07 -12.41 -11.76
C ALA A 244 11.18 -11.48 -12.60
N ILE A 245 10.46 -12.02 -13.58
CA ILE A 245 9.50 -11.24 -14.37
C ILE A 245 8.41 -10.66 -13.47
N CYS A 246 7.87 -11.48 -12.55
CA CYS A 246 6.87 -11.04 -11.58
C CYS A 246 7.33 -9.81 -10.77
N ALA A 247 8.56 -9.83 -10.23
CA ALA A 247 9.11 -8.73 -9.44
C ALA A 247 9.29 -7.44 -10.25
N LEU A 248 9.56 -7.55 -11.56
CA LEU A 248 9.73 -6.41 -12.47
C LEU A 248 8.40 -5.84 -12.99
N VAL A 249 7.37 -6.67 -13.10
CA VAL A 249 6.02 -6.27 -13.56
C VAL A 249 5.19 -5.66 -12.43
N GLU A 250 5.44 -6.05 -11.18
CA GLU A 250 4.71 -5.53 -10.02
C GLU A 250 4.73 -3.99 -9.97
N ASP A 251 3.55 -3.38 -9.94
CA ASP A 251 3.34 -1.91 -9.99
C ASP A 251 4.00 -1.18 -11.17
N ASN A 252 4.35 -1.91 -12.25
CA ASN A 252 4.97 -1.37 -13.46
C ASN A 252 4.05 -1.58 -14.67
N THR A 253 3.12 -0.64 -14.83
CA THR A 253 2.08 -0.68 -15.86
C THR A 253 2.65 -0.72 -17.27
N ASP A 254 3.77 -0.03 -17.53
CA ASP A 254 4.39 0.02 -18.87
C ASP A 254 4.87 -1.36 -19.32
N ILE A 255 5.58 -2.07 -18.44
CA ILE A 255 6.05 -3.42 -18.73
C ILE A 255 4.88 -4.39 -18.83
N ALA A 256 3.88 -4.29 -17.94
CA ALA A 256 2.68 -5.13 -18.02
C ALA A 256 1.95 -4.97 -19.36
N ILE A 257 1.78 -3.74 -19.85
CA ILE A 257 1.18 -3.45 -21.16
C ILE A 257 2.04 -4.00 -22.30
N VAL A 258 3.37 -3.96 -22.19
CA VAL A 258 4.25 -4.56 -23.19
C VAL A 258 4.07 -6.08 -23.26
N LEU A 259 3.95 -6.76 -22.11
CA LEU A 259 3.75 -8.20 -22.05
C LEU A 259 2.37 -8.67 -22.58
N THR A 260 1.38 -7.78 -22.65
CA THR A 260 0.06 -8.05 -23.24
C THR A 260 -0.02 -7.72 -24.73
N LYS A 261 0.97 -7.05 -25.32
CA LYS A 261 0.99 -6.77 -26.76
C LYS A 261 1.45 -7.99 -27.54
N SER A 262 0.78 -8.26 -28.67
CA SER A 262 1.28 -9.25 -29.63
C SER A 262 2.52 -8.68 -30.33
N PRO A 263 3.62 -9.44 -30.48
CA PRO A 263 4.66 -9.09 -31.44
C PRO A 263 4.01 -9.05 -32.83
N SER A 264 4.22 -7.98 -33.59
CA SER A 264 3.56 -7.78 -34.89
C SER A 264 3.85 -8.89 -35.91
N GLU A 265 2.80 -9.26 -36.65
CA GLU A 265 2.71 -10.00 -37.93
C GLU A 265 3.10 -11.48 -38.06
N ASN A 266 3.75 -12.12 -37.09
CA ASN A 266 3.93 -13.58 -37.13
C ASN A 266 3.25 -14.24 -35.94
N LYS A 267 2.49 -15.33 -36.21
CA LYS A 267 1.72 -16.20 -35.30
C LYS A 267 2.51 -16.66 -34.05
N THR A 268 2.91 -15.74 -33.20
CA THR A 268 3.68 -15.97 -31.97
C THR A 268 2.73 -15.69 -30.82
N GLN A 269 2.59 -16.66 -29.93
CA GLN A 269 1.74 -16.58 -28.75
C GLN A 269 2.08 -15.33 -27.92
N MET A 270 1.06 -14.57 -27.50
CA MET A 270 1.23 -13.43 -26.60
C MET A 270 1.97 -13.89 -25.32
N ILE A 271 2.94 -13.10 -24.84
CA ILE A 271 3.79 -13.49 -23.70
C ILE A 271 2.94 -13.75 -22.45
N SER A 272 1.91 -12.94 -22.20
CA SER A 272 0.94 -13.19 -21.13
C SER A 272 0.25 -14.56 -21.26
N THR A 273 -0.07 -15.01 -22.48
CA THR A 273 -0.68 -16.33 -22.73
C THR A 273 0.33 -17.45 -22.49
N LEU A 274 1.60 -17.24 -22.87
CA LEU A 274 2.68 -18.17 -22.54
C LEU A 274 2.85 -18.30 -21.01
N ILE A 275 2.95 -17.19 -20.29
CA ILE A 275 3.03 -17.19 -18.82
C ILE A 275 1.81 -17.90 -18.22
N CYS A 276 0.60 -17.60 -18.67
CA CYS A 276 -0.60 -18.26 -18.19
C CYS A 276 -0.63 -19.78 -18.50
N SER A 277 0.04 -20.24 -19.57
CA SER A 277 0.12 -21.68 -19.86
C SER A 277 0.89 -22.45 -18.78
N PHE A 278 1.91 -21.82 -18.16
CA PHE A 278 2.66 -22.41 -17.04
C PHE A 278 1.85 -22.51 -15.74
N SER A 279 0.70 -21.82 -15.62
CA SER A 279 -0.21 -22.03 -14.47
C SER A 279 -0.81 -23.44 -14.44
N LYS A 280 -0.70 -24.18 -15.55
CA LYS A 280 -1.13 -25.57 -15.74
C LYS A 280 0.05 -26.56 -15.76
N ASP A 281 1.26 -26.14 -15.40
CA ASP A 281 2.44 -27.02 -15.33
C ASP A 281 2.23 -28.16 -14.31
N ARG A 282 2.99 -29.26 -14.42
CA ARG A 282 2.91 -30.36 -13.45
C ARG A 282 3.55 -29.99 -12.10
N ASN A 283 4.51 -29.07 -12.10
CA ASN A 283 5.21 -28.63 -10.92
C ASN A 283 4.46 -27.48 -10.23
N THR A 284 4.01 -27.69 -8.99
CA THR A 284 3.26 -26.67 -8.22
C THR A 284 4.02 -25.34 -8.08
N ASN A 285 5.35 -25.35 -7.91
CA ASN A 285 6.11 -24.11 -7.77
C ASN A 285 6.10 -23.27 -9.05
N VAL A 286 6.19 -23.93 -10.22
CA VAL A 286 6.07 -23.27 -11.52
C VAL A 286 4.65 -22.72 -11.70
N ARG A 287 3.63 -23.49 -11.33
CA ARG A 287 2.23 -23.03 -11.37
C ARG A 287 2.02 -21.76 -10.55
N LEU A 288 2.57 -21.72 -9.33
CA LEU A 288 2.45 -20.58 -8.41
C LEU A 288 3.21 -19.35 -8.93
N ALA A 289 4.46 -19.52 -9.39
CA ALA A 289 5.25 -18.43 -9.96
C ALA A 289 4.57 -17.82 -11.20
N ALA A 290 4.03 -18.67 -12.07
CA ALA A 290 3.25 -18.25 -13.24
C ALA A 290 1.96 -17.52 -12.84
N SER A 291 1.27 -18.02 -11.81
CA SER A 291 0.03 -17.43 -11.31
C SER A 291 0.27 -16.03 -10.72
N GLN A 292 1.31 -15.84 -9.89
CA GLN A 292 1.63 -14.51 -9.37
C GLN A 292 2.00 -13.54 -10.52
N CYS A 293 2.84 -13.98 -11.45
CA CYS A 293 3.22 -13.14 -12.59
C CYS A 293 2.01 -12.74 -13.42
N ALA A 294 1.10 -13.68 -13.70
CA ALA A 294 -0.14 -13.40 -14.41
C ALA A 294 -1.07 -12.46 -13.62
N THR A 295 -1.16 -12.62 -12.30
CA THR A 295 -1.90 -11.71 -11.41
C THR A 295 -1.41 -10.27 -11.56
N ASN A 296 -0.09 -10.04 -11.53
CA ASN A 296 0.47 -8.69 -11.69
C ASN A 296 0.15 -8.09 -13.07
N ILE A 297 0.21 -8.88 -14.14
CA ILE A 297 -0.16 -8.45 -15.50
C ILE A 297 -1.65 -8.08 -15.57
N ILE A 298 -2.53 -8.91 -15.02
CA ILE A 298 -3.99 -8.68 -15.02
C ILE A 298 -4.34 -7.42 -14.23
N ARG A 299 -3.69 -7.18 -13.09
CA ARG A 299 -3.92 -5.99 -12.27
C ARG A 299 -3.50 -4.70 -12.95
N ALA A 300 -2.43 -4.75 -13.75
CA ALA A 300 -1.95 -3.59 -14.50
C ALA A 300 -2.70 -3.37 -15.84
N SER A 301 -3.35 -4.40 -16.39
CA SER A 301 -4.16 -4.31 -17.63
C SER A 301 -5.43 -5.16 -17.49
N PRO A 302 -6.60 -4.57 -17.19
CA PRO A 302 -7.83 -5.31 -16.82
C PRO A 302 -8.51 -6.08 -17.98
N THR A 303 -7.81 -6.39 -19.07
CA THR A 303 -8.39 -6.83 -20.35
C THR A 303 -8.64 -8.34 -20.49
N ASN A 304 -8.49 -9.18 -19.45
CA ASN A 304 -8.68 -10.64 -19.58
C ASN A 304 -9.34 -11.33 -18.36
N ARG A 305 -10.68 -11.28 -18.29
CA ARG A 305 -11.47 -12.01 -17.26
C ARG A 305 -11.28 -13.54 -17.33
N SER A 306 -11.12 -14.11 -18.53
CA SER A 306 -10.96 -15.57 -18.72
C SER A 306 -9.69 -16.13 -18.08
N LEU A 307 -8.59 -15.36 -18.09
CA LEU A 307 -7.35 -15.72 -17.43
C LEU A 307 -7.53 -15.71 -15.91
N SER A 308 -8.23 -14.71 -15.37
CA SER A 308 -8.52 -14.62 -13.93
C SER A 308 -9.26 -15.86 -13.42
N VAL A 309 -10.28 -16.33 -14.13
CA VAL A 309 -11.03 -17.55 -13.77
C VAL A 309 -10.14 -18.80 -13.80
N THR A 310 -9.26 -18.91 -14.80
CA THR A 310 -8.30 -20.03 -14.88
C THR A 310 -7.37 -20.05 -13.67
N LEU A 311 -6.84 -18.90 -13.27
CA LEU A 311 -5.98 -18.78 -12.09
C LEU A 311 -6.74 -19.15 -10.81
N LEU A 312 -7.99 -18.72 -10.66
CA LEU A 312 -8.82 -19.08 -9.50
C LEU A 312 -9.02 -20.60 -9.36
N HIS A 313 -9.23 -21.32 -10.46
CA HIS A 313 -9.32 -22.79 -10.43
C HIS A 313 -7.99 -23.44 -10.04
N VAL A 314 -6.87 -22.93 -10.55
CA VAL A 314 -5.52 -23.41 -10.22
C VAL A 314 -5.24 -23.22 -8.73
N LEU A 315 -5.52 -22.03 -8.19
CA LEU A 315 -5.29 -21.71 -6.78
C LEU A 315 -6.20 -22.52 -5.86
N THR A 316 -7.50 -22.60 -6.18
CA THR A 316 -8.46 -23.43 -5.43
C THR A 316 -8.01 -24.89 -5.35
N SER A 317 -7.50 -25.45 -6.46
CA SER A 317 -6.97 -26.82 -6.50
C SER A 317 -5.78 -27.00 -5.55
N ILE A 318 -4.82 -26.06 -5.53
CA ILE A 318 -3.64 -26.10 -4.64
C ILE A 318 -4.06 -25.99 -3.17
N LEU A 319 -5.00 -25.09 -2.86
CA LEU A 319 -5.52 -24.91 -1.50
C LEU A 319 -6.24 -26.18 -0.98
N SER A 320 -6.91 -26.92 -1.86
CA SER A 320 -7.62 -28.15 -1.51
C SER A 320 -6.77 -29.42 -1.49
N GLY A 321 -5.51 -29.36 -1.93
CA GLY A 321 -4.68 -30.55 -2.10
C GLY A 321 -4.11 -31.04 -0.76
N ASN A 322 -4.60 -32.17 -0.23
CA ASN A 322 -4.21 -32.70 1.09
C ASN A 322 -2.70 -32.96 1.23
N GLU A 323 -2.03 -33.39 0.16
CA GLU A 323 -0.58 -33.68 0.12
C GLU A 323 0.28 -32.45 -0.21
N GLU A 324 -0.34 -31.30 -0.46
CA GLU A 324 0.36 -30.08 -0.83
C GLU A 324 1.07 -29.45 0.38
N SER A 325 2.26 -28.91 0.16
CA SER A 325 3.07 -28.32 1.24
C SER A 325 2.48 -27.00 1.75
N ASP A 326 2.69 -26.71 3.04
CA ASP A 326 2.27 -25.45 3.66
C ASP A 326 2.85 -24.23 2.93
N ASP A 327 4.10 -24.30 2.46
CA ASP A 327 4.76 -23.22 1.71
C ASP A 327 4.02 -22.90 0.40
N ASN A 328 3.55 -23.93 -0.31
CA ASN A 328 2.77 -23.76 -1.53
C ASN A 328 1.36 -23.24 -1.26
N ARG A 329 0.72 -23.67 -0.16
CA ARG A 329 -0.57 -23.11 0.27
C ARG A 329 -0.45 -21.65 0.71
N ILE A 330 0.62 -21.27 1.41
CA ILE A 330 0.94 -19.87 1.77
C ILE A 330 1.02 -19.00 0.51
N LYS A 331 1.80 -19.44 -0.49
CA LYS A 331 1.90 -18.75 -1.78
C LYS A 331 0.54 -18.66 -2.47
N ALA A 332 -0.23 -19.74 -2.50
CA ALA A 332 -1.56 -19.75 -3.11
C ALA A 332 -2.52 -18.74 -2.45
N CYS A 333 -2.55 -18.68 -1.11
CA CYS A 333 -3.34 -17.69 -0.37
C CYS A 333 -2.91 -16.25 -0.71
N THR A 334 -1.59 -16.01 -0.79
CA THR A 334 -1.03 -14.68 -1.11
C THR A 334 -1.40 -14.26 -2.53
N ILE A 335 -1.22 -15.15 -3.52
CA ILE A 335 -1.60 -14.90 -4.92
C ILE A 335 -3.11 -14.64 -5.04
N LEU A 336 -3.93 -15.39 -4.31
CA LEU A 336 -5.38 -15.20 -4.31
C LEU A 336 -5.76 -13.83 -3.74
N ALA A 337 -5.17 -13.44 -2.60
CA ALA A 337 -5.37 -12.13 -1.99
C ALA A 337 -5.01 -11.01 -2.96
N ASP A 338 -3.87 -11.13 -3.66
CA ASP A 338 -3.42 -10.16 -4.66
C ASP A 338 -4.35 -10.11 -5.87
N LEU A 339 -4.80 -11.28 -6.36
CA LEU A 339 -5.67 -11.37 -7.52
C LEU A 339 -7.02 -10.71 -7.29
N VAL A 340 -7.61 -10.82 -6.09
CA VAL A 340 -8.92 -10.23 -5.80
C VAL A 340 -8.84 -8.80 -5.24
N ARG A 341 -7.63 -8.33 -4.91
CA ARG A 341 -7.42 -7.02 -4.28
C ARG A 341 -8.04 -5.89 -5.12
N ASP A 342 -8.86 -5.08 -4.44
CA ASP A 342 -9.52 -3.88 -4.98
C ASP A 342 -10.41 -4.12 -6.22
N ASP A 343 -10.88 -5.35 -6.44
CA ASP A 343 -11.74 -5.69 -7.58
C ASP A 343 -12.94 -6.56 -7.19
N HIS A 344 -14.11 -5.94 -7.22
CA HIS A 344 -15.37 -6.58 -6.84
C HIS A 344 -15.72 -7.79 -7.72
N ASN A 345 -15.47 -7.72 -9.04
CA ASN A 345 -15.80 -8.83 -9.96
C ASN A 345 -14.92 -10.05 -9.70
N ARG A 346 -13.63 -9.83 -9.42
CA ARG A 346 -12.68 -10.92 -9.10
C ARG A 346 -12.99 -11.54 -7.74
N CYS A 347 -13.43 -10.78 -6.74
CA CYS A 347 -13.97 -11.34 -5.49
C CYS A 347 -15.18 -12.26 -5.75
N LEU A 348 -16.11 -11.82 -6.61
CA LEU A 348 -17.30 -12.60 -6.94
C LEU A 348 -16.97 -13.88 -7.75
N ASP A 349 -16.04 -13.80 -8.69
CA ASP A 349 -15.57 -14.97 -9.45
C ASP A 349 -14.83 -15.96 -8.52
N ALA A 350 -14.04 -15.45 -7.55
CA ALA A 350 -13.40 -16.27 -6.53
C ALA A 350 -14.43 -16.98 -5.62
N TYR A 351 -15.48 -16.27 -5.22
CA TYR A 351 -16.60 -16.87 -4.49
C TYR A 351 -17.28 -18.00 -5.29
N LYS A 352 -17.66 -17.72 -6.55
CA LYS A 352 -18.32 -18.69 -7.44
C LYS A 352 -17.46 -19.92 -7.76
N SER A 353 -16.14 -19.75 -7.83
CA SER A 353 -15.20 -20.85 -8.07
C SER A 353 -14.96 -21.76 -6.85
N GLY A 354 -15.52 -21.41 -5.68
CA GLY A 354 -15.33 -22.14 -4.42
C GLY A 354 -14.05 -21.77 -3.66
N SER A 355 -13.29 -20.77 -4.13
CA SER A 355 -12.04 -20.32 -3.47
C SER A 355 -12.29 -19.91 -2.02
N LEU A 356 -13.37 -19.18 -1.76
CA LEU A 356 -13.76 -18.72 -0.42
C LEU A 356 -13.92 -19.89 0.56
N ILE A 357 -14.65 -20.93 0.13
CA ILE A 357 -14.92 -22.11 0.96
C ILE A 357 -13.61 -22.80 1.31
N LYS A 358 -12.71 -22.97 0.33
CA LYS A 358 -11.40 -23.61 0.56
C LYS A 358 -10.48 -22.82 1.49
N VAL A 359 -10.51 -21.49 1.42
CA VAL A 359 -9.79 -20.66 2.40
C VAL A 359 -10.38 -20.82 3.80
N CYS A 360 -11.71 -20.83 3.94
CA CYS A 360 -12.38 -21.01 5.23
C CYS A 360 -12.14 -22.41 5.83
N ASP A 361 -12.21 -23.46 5.01
CA ASP A 361 -11.90 -24.84 5.40
C ASP A 361 -10.45 -24.93 5.92
N LEU A 362 -9.50 -24.38 5.16
CA LEU A 362 -8.09 -24.33 5.55
C LEU A 362 -7.88 -23.63 6.90
N ILE A 363 -8.55 -22.48 7.14
CA ILE A 363 -8.47 -21.77 8.43
C ILE A 363 -9.04 -22.63 9.56
N LYS A 364 -10.15 -23.34 9.33
CA LYS A 364 -10.77 -24.23 10.33
C LYS A 364 -9.88 -25.43 10.66
N ASP A 365 -9.16 -25.95 9.68
CA ASP A 365 -8.24 -27.08 9.86
C ASP A 365 -7.03 -26.70 10.71
N ILE A 366 -6.46 -25.51 10.47
CA ILE A 366 -5.24 -25.06 11.16
C ILE A 366 -5.50 -24.23 12.42
N THR A 367 -6.75 -23.86 12.72
CA THR A 367 -7.09 -23.02 13.87
C THR A 367 -8.13 -23.74 14.71
N PRO A 368 -7.85 -24.14 15.97
CA PRO A 368 -8.82 -24.79 16.85
C PRO A 368 -9.95 -23.82 17.29
N THR A 369 -10.97 -24.34 17.99
CA THR A 369 -12.08 -23.52 18.53
C THR A 369 -11.76 -22.97 19.90
N VAL A 370 -10.86 -23.63 20.62
CA VAL A 370 -10.40 -23.27 21.96
C VAL A 370 -8.90 -23.05 21.89
N LYS A 371 -8.38 -22.13 22.71
CA LYS A 371 -6.95 -21.84 22.80
C LYS A 371 -6.19 -23.14 23.08
N PRO A 372 -5.31 -23.60 22.18
CA PRO A 372 -4.53 -24.80 22.40
C PRO A 372 -3.38 -24.48 23.35
N GLN A 373 -2.98 -25.48 24.16
CA GLN A 373 -1.81 -25.37 25.03
C GLN A 373 -0.52 -25.13 24.21
N GLU A 374 -0.44 -25.68 23.00
CA GLU A 374 0.70 -25.53 22.08
C GLU A 374 1.04 -24.07 21.74
N TRP A 375 0.10 -23.13 21.85
CA TRP A 375 0.41 -21.70 21.64
C TRP A 375 1.29 -21.13 22.76
N GLU A 376 1.28 -21.74 23.93
CA GLU A 376 2.14 -21.39 25.06
C GLU A 376 3.51 -22.08 24.93
N ASP A 377 3.53 -23.32 24.43
CA ASP A 377 4.75 -24.13 24.26
C ASP A 377 5.55 -23.80 22.97
N GLY A 378 4.91 -23.11 22.02
CA GLY A 378 5.52 -22.65 20.77
C GLY A 378 5.07 -23.42 19.53
N GLU A 379 4.15 -22.83 18.77
CA GLU A 379 3.61 -23.41 17.53
C GLU A 379 4.63 -23.40 16.38
N ALA A 380 4.54 -24.39 15.49
CA ALA A 380 5.36 -24.48 14.28
C ALA A 380 5.20 -23.24 13.38
N LYS A 381 6.33 -22.62 13.00
CA LYS A 381 6.37 -21.42 12.13
C LYS A 381 5.64 -21.56 10.80
N GLY A 382 5.59 -22.78 10.23
CA GLY A 382 4.85 -23.04 8.99
C GLY A 382 3.34 -22.82 9.16
N VAL A 383 2.78 -23.34 10.24
CA VAL A 383 1.35 -23.21 10.58
C VAL A 383 0.99 -21.75 10.86
N LEU A 384 1.84 -21.03 11.61
CA LEU A 384 1.67 -19.60 11.86
C LEU A 384 1.55 -18.81 10.55
N ARG A 385 2.51 -18.98 9.64
CA ARG A 385 2.54 -18.29 8.34
C ARG A 385 1.37 -18.68 7.43
N LEU A 386 0.98 -19.95 7.45
CA LEU A 386 -0.17 -20.44 6.70
C LEU A 386 -1.47 -19.80 7.21
N ARG A 387 -1.64 -19.71 8.53
CA ARG A 387 -2.79 -19.04 9.15
C ARG A 387 -2.85 -17.57 8.81
N GLU A 388 -1.73 -16.86 8.89
CA GLU A 388 -1.62 -15.45 8.50
C GLU A 388 -2.01 -15.24 7.03
N ALA A 389 -1.45 -16.05 6.11
CA ALA A 389 -1.74 -15.95 4.68
C ALA A 389 -3.21 -16.24 4.38
N ALA A 390 -3.79 -17.28 4.99
CA ALA A 390 -5.19 -17.65 4.78
C ALA A 390 -6.16 -16.59 5.32
N LEU A 391 -5.88 -16.02 6.50
CA LEU A 391 -6.67 -14.90 7.05
C LEU A 391 -6.58 -13.65 6.16
N ASN A 392 -5.39 -13.31 5.63
CA ASN A 392 -5.25 -12.18 4.70
C ASN A 392 -6.01 -12.40 3.38
N ALA A 393 -6.04 -13.63 2.87
CA ALA A 393 -6.85 -14.00 1.71
C ALA A 393 -8.36 -13.83 2.01
N LEU A 394 -8.81 -14.29 3.18
CA LEU A 394 -10.20 -14.13 3.64
C LEU A 394 -10.57 -12.64 3.77
N ALA A 395 -9.70 -11.82 4.35
CA ALA A 395 -9.90 -10.38 4.47
C ALA A 395 -10.04 -9.70 3.10
N SER A 396 -9.23 -10.11 2.13
CA SER A 396 -9.28 -9.57 0.76
C SER A 396 -10.58 -9.94 0.03
N LEU A 397 -11.01 -11.21 0.15
CA LEU A 397 -12.26 -11.70 -0.46
C LEU A 397 -13.50 -10.99 0.10
N THR A 398 -13.51 -10.68 1.39
CA THR A 398 -14.63 -10.06 2.09
C THR A 398 -14.69 -8.53 1.94
N LEU A 399 -13.68 -7.90 1.33
CA LEU A 399 -13.49 -6.46 1.39
C LEU A 399 -14.57 -5.64 0.67
N LEU A 400 -15.16 -6.18 -0.41
CA LEU A 400 -15.96 -5.39 -1.36
C LEU A 400 -17.40 -5.88 -1.58
N ASP A 401 -17.80 -7.03 -1.02
CA ASP A 401 -19.12 -7.63 -1.30
C ASP A 401 -19.83 -8.08 -0.02
N ASN A 402 -21.08 -7.63 0.17
CA ASN A 402 -21.88 -7.95 1.35
C ASN A 402 -22.32 -9.41 1.41
N ASN A 403 -22.61 -10.05 0.26
CA ASN A 403 -23.04 -11.45 0.23
C ASN A 403 -21.90 -12.36 0.67
N ILE A 404 -20.67 -12.06 0.23
CA ILE A 404 -19.46 -12.78 0.69
C ILE A 404 -19.29 -12.61 2.21
N ARG A 405 -19.48 -11.41 2.76
CA ARG A 405 -19.42 -11.17 4.21
C ARG A 405 -20.46 -12.00 4.96
N THR A 406 -21.71 -12.01 4.50
CA THR A 406 -22.79 -12.82 5.08
C THR A 406 -22.50 -14.31 5.02
N GLU A 407 -21.96 -14.80 3.90
CA GLU A 407 -21.57 -16.21 3.78
C GLU A 407 -20.52 -16.60 4.84
N VAL A 408 -19.50 -15.75 5.04
CA VAL A 408 -18.41 -15.98 5.99
C VAL A 408 -18.89 -15.98 7.44
N THR A 409 -19.78 -15.07 7.80
CA THR A 409 -20.30 -14.96 9.17
C THR A 409 -21.36 -16.02 9.47
N ASP A 410 -22.39 -16.12 8.63
CA ASP A 410 -23.65 -16.79 8.99
C ASP A 410 -23.63 -18.27 8.58
N LYS A 411 -23.10 -18.58 7.39
CA LYS A 411 -23.10 -19.96 6.87
C LYS A 411 -21.83 -20.72 7.20
N LEU A 412 -20.67 -20.07 7.03
CA LEU A 412 -19.38 -20.70 7.27
C LEU A 412 -18.93 -20.60 8.74
N GLY A 413 -19.54 -19.72 9.55
CA GLY A 413 -19.31 -19.65 10.99
C GLY A 413 -17.87 -19.30 11.36
N MET A 414 -17.26 -18.32 10.67
CA MET A 414 -15.84 -18.01 10.85
C MET A 414 -15.52 -17.13 12.07
N LEU A 415 -16.50 -16.43 12.64
CA LEU A 415 -16.27 -15.49 13.75
C LEU A 415 -15.55 -16.10 14.96
N PRO A 416 -15.89 -17.32 15.46
CA PRO A 416 -15.16 -17.93 16.58
C PRO A 416 -13.68 -18.19 16.27
N ARG A 417 -13.34 -18.62 15.05
CA ARG A 417 -11.95 -18.87 14.64
C ARG A 417 -11.17 -17.55 14.54
N ILE A 418 -11.77 -16.53 13.92
CA ILE A 418 -11.16 -15.19 13.81
C ILE A 418 -10.97 -14.58 15.20
N SER A 419 -11.97 -14.70 16.07
CA SER A 419 -11.94 -14.24 17.46
C SER A 419 -10.79 -14.87 18.25
N LEU A 420 -10.60 -16.19 18.12
CA LEU A 420 -9.47 -16.87 18.74
C LEU A 420 -8.12 -16.34 18.23
N CYS A 421 -7.99 -16.13 16.90
CA CYS A 421 -6.79 -15.56 16.29
C CYS A 421 -6.46 -14.12 16.75
N LEU A 422 -7.45 -13.32 17.17
CA LEU A 422 -7.20 -11.99 17.75
C LEU A 422 -6.44 -12.07 19.08
N THR A 423 -6.52 -13.21 19.78
CA THR A 423 -5.83 -13.44 21.07
C THR A 423 -4.54 -14.24 20.93
N HIS A 424 -4.12 -14.53 19.70
CA HIS A 424 -2.96 -15.35 19.41
C HIS A 424 -1.65 -14.69 19.90
N PRO A 425 -0.64 -15.43 20.42
CA PRO A 425 0.61 -14.84 20.92
C PRO A 425 1.45 -14.11 19.85
N HIS A 426 1.45 -14.59 18.61
CA HIS A 426 2.13 -13.96 17.47
C HIS A 426 1.34 -12.79 16.88
N ALA A 427 1.98 -11.62 16.75
CA ALA A 427 1.38 -10.38 16.25
C ALA A 427 0.87 -10.49 14.80
N GLY A 428 1.58 -11.22 13.93
CA GLY A 428 1.15 -11.40 12.54
C GLY A 428 -0.22 -12.08 12.42
N THR A 429 -0.49 -13.09 13.25
CA THR A 429 -1.81 -13.75 13.33
C THR A 429 -2.89 -12.77 13.80
N ARG A 430 -2.60 -11.98 14.85
CA ARG A 430 -3.53 -10.95 15.34
C ARG A 430 -3.82 -9.89 14.29
N LEU A 431 -2.80 -9.45 13.56
CA LEU A 431 -2.91 -8.48 12.48
C LEU A 431 -3.83 -8.99 11.35
N ALA A 432 -3.60 -10.22 10.87
CA ALA A 432 -4.42 -10.82 9.82
C ALA A 432 -5.87 -11.03 10.29
N ALA A 433 -6.08 -11.43 11.55
CA ALA A 433 -7.42 -11.52 12.14
C ALA A 433 -8.11 -10.14 12.24
N CYS A 434 -7.39 -9.09 12.64
CA CYS A 434 -7.89 -7.72 12.65
C CYS A 434 -8.29 -7.27 11.24
N HIS A 435 -7.52 -7.63 10.21
CA HIS A 435 -7.89 -7.34 8.81
C HIS A 435 -9.21 -8.01 8.42
N CYS A 436 -9.45 -9.26 8.83
CA CYS A 436 -10.74 -9.92 8.64
C CYS A 436 -11.88 -9.15 9.31
N ILE A 437 -11.74 -8.78 10.59
CA ILE A 437 -12.80 -8.04 11.30
C ILE A 437 -13.01 -6.64 10.69
N ARG A 438 -11.94 -5.95 10.29
CA ARG A 438 -12.05 -4.65 9.59
C ARG A 438 -12.82 -4.79 8.29
N SER A 439 -12.57 -5.86 7.54
CA SER A 439 -13.27 -6.14 6.28
C SER A 439 -14.76 -6.47 6.52
N LEU A 440 -15.05 -7.36 7.47
CA LEU A 440 -16.40 -7.78 7.83
C LEU A 440 -17.24 -6.64 8.43
N SER A 441 -16.64 -5.75 9.23
CA SER A 441 -17.33 -4.61 9.87
C SER A 441 -17.78 -3.51 8.90
N ARG A 442 -17.31 -3.52 7.64
CA ARG A 442 -17.83 -2.66 6.56
C ARG A 442 -19.22 -3.08 6.05
N ALA A 443 -19.75 -4.19 6.55
CA ALA A 443 -21.05 -4.72 6.17
C ALA A 443 -22.25 -3.87 6.62
N VAL A 444 -23.44 -4.25 6.15
CA VAL A 444 -24.73 -3.69 6.61
C VAL A 444 -24.95 -3.92 8.12
N GLN A 445 -25.86 -3.14 8.70
CA GLN A 445 -26.08 -3.08 10.15
C GLN A 445 -26.29 -4.46 10.81
N VAL A 446 -27.03 -5.38 10.17
CA VAL A 446 -27.29 -6.73 10.70
C VAL A 446 -26.01 -7.52 10.97
N LEU A 447 -25.05 -7.46 10.05
CA LEU A 447 -23.77 -8.18 10.22
C LEU A 447 -22.89 -7.55 11.30
N ARG A 448 -23.00 -6.24 11.52
CA ARG A 448 -22.32 -5.60 12.65
C ARG A 448 -22.86 -6.08 13.98
N THR A 449 -24.16 -6.32 14.09
CA THR A 449 -24.76 -6.91 15.30
C THR A 449 -24.20 -8.31 15.56
N ALA A 450 -24.11 -9.18 14.55
CA ALA A 450 -23.52 -10.52 14.70
C ALA A 450 -22.04 -10.47 15.16
N ILE A 451 -21.26 -9.50 14.66
CA ILE A 451 -19.88 -9.28 15.11
C ILE A 451 -19.85 -8.84 16.58
N LEU A 452 -20.73 -7.93 16.99
CA LEU A 452 -20.82 -7.47 18.38
C LEU A 452 -21.24 -8.61 19.32
N ASP A 453 -22.23 -9.40 18.93
CA ASP A 453 -22.73 -10.54 19.71
C ASP A 453 -21.68 -11.64 19.87
N SER A 454 -20.69 -11.72 18.97
CA SER A 454 -19.58 -12.67 19.05
C SER A 454 -18.51 -12.32 20.10
N GLY A 455 -18.62 -11.17 20.78
CA GLY A 455 -17.65 -10.70 21.78
C GLY A 455 -16.33 -10.16 21.20
N VAL A 456 -16.22 -10.07 19.87
CA VAL A 456 -15.03 -9.53 19.18
C VAL A 456 -14.73 -8.08 19.60
N SER A 457 -15.76 -7.29 19.89
CA SER A 457 -15.65 -5.92 20.40
C SER A 457 -14.73 -5.80 21.61
N GLU A 458 -14.93 -6.65 22.62
CA GLU A 458 -14.15 -6.61 23.86
C GLU A 458 -12.68 -6.97 23.62
N ILE A 459 -12.42 -7.90 22.69
CA ILE A 459 -11.06 -8.30 22.32
C ILE A 459 -10.36 -7.14 21.60
N LEU A 460 -11.05 -6.46 20.68
CA LEU A 460 -10.49 -5.27 20.01
C LEU A 460 -10.18 -4.15 21.01
N CYS A 461 -11.07 -3.89 21.98
CA CYS A 461 -10.79 -2.91 23.04
C CYS A 461 -9.50 -3.26 23.79
N LYS A 462 -9.34 -4.51 24.24
CA LYS A 462 -8.13 -4.98 24.94
C LYS A 462 -6.87 -4.81 24.09
N ILE A 463 -6.94 -5.08 22.78
CA ILE A 463 -5.82 -4.88 21.85
C ILE A 463 -5.43 -3.39 21.77
N VAL A 464 -6.41 -2.49 21.70
CA VAL A 464 -6.16 -1.03 21.60
C VAL A 464 -5.66 -0.44 22.92
N GLU A 465 -6.17 -0.92 24.06
CA GLU A 465 -5.74 -0.50 25.39
C GLU A 465 -4.31 -0.95 25.72
N ASN A 466 -3.87 -2.09 25.18
CA ASN A 466 -2.53 -2.60 25.39
C ASN A 466 -1.47 -1.68 24.76
N ARG A 467 -0.61 -1.09 25.59
CA ARG A 467 0.47 -0.18 25.17
C ARG A 467 1.67 -0.90 24.56
N GLU A 468 1.84 -2.17 24.91
CA GLU A 468 2.92 -3.04 24.45
C GLU A 468 2.54 -3.83 23.19
N GLU A 469 1.34 -3.60 22.65
CA GLU A 469 0.88 -4.24 21.42
C GLU A 469 1.63 -3.70 20.19
N ASP A 470 1.78 -4.55 19.18
CA ASP A 470 2.29 -4.18 17.87
C ASP A 470 1.42 -3.08 17.27
N LYS A 471 2.04 -1.94 16.96
CA LYS A 471 1.38 -0.75 16.43
C LYS A 471 0.53 -1.02 15.18
N ARG A 472 0.92 -1.99 14.34
CA ARG A 472 0.15 -2.40 13.15
C ARG A 472 -1.15 -3.07 13.59
N VAL A 473 -1.08 -3.96 14.58
CA VAL A 473 -2.25 -4.64 15.14
C VAL A 473 -3.17 -3.60 15.77
N THR A 474 -2.64 -2.70 16.61
CA THR A 474 -3.40 -1.59 17.21
C THR A 474 -4.08 -0.73 16.14
N ASN A 475 -3.38 -0.37 15.06
CA ASN A 475 -3.94 0.45 13.98
C ASN A 475 -5.13 -0.21 13.29
N ILE A 476 -4.98 -1.48 12.88
CA ILE A 476 -6.05 -2.20 12.19
C ILE A 476 -7.20 -2.53 13.13
N ALA A 477 -6.92 -2.85 14.40
CA ALA A 477 -7.94 -3.03 15.43
C ALA A 477 -8.75 -1.75 15.65
N LEU A 478 -8.09 -0.60 15.77
CA LEU A 478 -8.75 0.70 15.92
C LEU A 478 -9.60 1.06 14.68
N ALA A 479 -9.10 0.80 13.48
CA ALA A 479 -9.87 0.97 12.24
C ALA A 479 -11.06 -0.01 12.12
N ALA A 480 -10.96 -1.21 12.70
CA ALA A 480 -12.09 -2.13 12.78
C ALA A 480 -13.13 -1.65 13.81
N MET A 481 -12.66 -1.14 14.96
CA MET A 481 -13.51 -0.54 15.98
C MET A 481 -14.25 0.67 15.45
N SER A 482 -13.60 1.57 14.71
CA SER A 482 -14.25 2.76 14.15
C SER A 482 -15.46 2.39 13.28
N ASN A 483 -15.40 1.30 12.50
CA ASN A 483 -16.55 0.79 11.74
C ASN A 483 -17.71 0.26 12.61
N LEU A 484 -17.41 -0.18 13.84
CA LEU A 484 -18.37 -0.75 14.81
C LEU A 484 -18.92 0.31 15.78
N VAL A 485 -18.27 1.46 15.92
CA VAL A 485 -18.75 2.61 16.69
C VAL A 485 -19.85 3.34 15.90
N MET A 486 -21.08 2.91 16.11
CA MET A 486 -22.30 3.61 15.67
C MET A 486 -23.06 4.14 16.89
N ASN A 487 -23.97 5.09 16.68
CA ASN A 487 -24.66 5.81 17.76
C ASN A 487 -25.38 4.91 18.79
N PHE A 488 -25.86 3.73 18.37
CA PHE A 488 -26.53 2.75 19.23
C PHE A 488 -25.68 1.50 19.49
N SER A 489 -24.37 1.58 19.28
CA SER A 489 -23.47 0.45 19.49
C SER A 489 -23.21 0.24 20.99
N PRO A 490 -23.37 -0.97 21.54
CA PRO A 490 -22.96 -1.30 22.91
C PRO A 490 -21.48 -0.95 23.19
N LEU A 491 -20.65 -0.98 22.15
CA LEU A 491 -19.23 -0.60 22.19
C LEU A 491 -19.02 0.87 22.59
N ARG A 492 -19.96 1.77 22.26
CA ARG A 492 -19.84 3.21 22.55
C ARG A 492 -19.66 3.45 24.04
N LYS A 493 -20.40 2.74 24.90
CA LYS A 493 -20.33 2.92 26.35
C LYS A 493 -18.93 2.65 26.90
N GLY A 494 -18.29 1.56 26.46
CA GLY A 494 -16.93 1.22 26.89
C GLY A 494 -15.89 2.20 26.36
N ILE A 495 -16.03 2.69 25.12
CA ILE A 495 -15.10 3.67 24.54
C ILE A 495 -15.21 5.06 25.21
N MET A 496 -16.40 5.42 25.68
CA MET A 496 -16.62 6.69 26.39
C MET A 496 -16.07 6.70 27.82
N GLU A 497 -15.52 5.57 28.30
CA GLU A 497 -14.78 5.54 29.56
C GLU A 497 -13.51 6.40 29.46
N ARG A 498 -13.21 7.17 30.52
CA ARG A 498 -12.11 8.15 30.52
C ARG A 498 -10.74 7.53 30.17
N SER A 499 -10.47 6.31 30.66
CA SER A 499 -9.24 5.57 30.35
C SER A 499 -9.10 5.29 28.85
N PHE A 500 -10.19 4.92 28.19
CA PHE A 500 -10.19 4.60 26.77
C PHE A 500 -10.08 5.86 25.91
N LEU A 501 -10.79 6.95 26.27
CA LEU A 501 -10.64 8.24 25.60
C LEU A 501 -9.20 8.79 25.71
N LEU A 502 -8.56 8.64 26.86
CA LEU A 502 -7.14 8.98 27.03
C LEU A 502 -6.27 8.17 26.07
N ARG A 503 -6.52 6.87 25.93
CA ARG A 503 -5.80 6.02 24.98
C ARG A 503 -5.98 6.47 23.53
N ILE A 504 -7.20 6.84 23.12
CA ILE A 504 -7.45 7.39 21.78
C ILE A 504 -6.68 8.69 21.57
N ALA A 505 -6.66 9.57 22.57
CA ALA A 505 -5.92 10.84 22.52
C ALA A 505 -4.40 10.63 22.34
N GLU A 506 -3.83 9.62 22.98
CA GLU A 506 -2.42 9.25 22.77
C GLU A 506 -2.16 8.71 21.37
N LEU A 507 -3.05 7.84 20.86
CA LEU A 507 -2.91 7.24 19.53
C LEU A 507 -3.07 8.29 18.42
N SER A 508 -3.87 9.34 18.62
CA SER A 508 -3.96 10.47 17.68
C SER A 508 -2.64 11.26 17.58
N GLN A 509 -1.81 11.16 18.62
CA GLN A 509 -0.50 11.82 18.70
C GLN A 509 0.67 10.90 18.32
N ALA A 510 0.43 9.62 18.04
CA ALA A 510 1.47 8.66 17.62
C ALA A 510 2.24 9.13 16.36
N HIS A 511 3.51 8.74 16.21
CA HIS A 511 4.34 9.11 15.05
C HIS A 511 3.75 8.54 13.74
N GLU A 512 3.11 7.37 13.79
CA GLU A 512 2.57 6.72 12.62
C GLU A 512 1.25 7.37 12.16
N ASP A 513 1.24 7.99 10.98
CA ASP A 513 0.04 8.62 10.40
C ASP A 513 -1.19 7.69 10.36
N GLY A 514 -0.98 6.38 10.16
CA GLY A 514 -2.07 5.41 10.14
C GLY A 514 -2.81 5.34 11.48
N LEU A 515 -2.07 5.34 12.60
CA LEU A 515 -2.66 5.39 13.94
C LEU A 515 -3.39 6.71 14.17
N LYS A 516 -2.79 7.84 13.75
CA LYS A 516 -3.44 9.15 13.83
C LYS A 516 -4.79 9.15 13.13
N GLN A 517 -4.80 8.69 11.88
CA GLN A 517 -6.00 8.64 11.05
C GLN A 517 -7.07 7.74 11.67
N SER A 518 -6.71 6.54 12.13
CA SER A 518 -7.66 5.60 12.76
C SER A 518 -8.23 6.15 14.08
N ALA A 519 -7.40 6.85 14.88
CA ALA A 519 -7.84 7.50 16.11
C ALA A 519 -8.82 8.65 15.81
N LEU A 520 -8.49 9.54 14.87
CA LEU A 520 -9.36 10.63 14.47
C LEU A 520 -10.67 10.14 13.84
N TRP A 521 -10.64 9.06 13.06
CA TRP A 521 -11.87 8.46 12.55
C TRP A 521 -12.74 7.88 13.69
N THR A 522 -12.12 7.31 14.71
CA THR A 522 -12.86 6.87 15.91
C THR A 522 -13.50 8.07 16.62
N VAL A 523 -12.76 9.15 16.84
CA VAL A 523 -13.26 10.40 17.44
C VAL A 523 -14.42 10.97 16.62
N LYS A 524 -14.26 11.06 15.30
CA LYS A 524 -15.29 11.50 14.35
C LYS A 524 -16.59 10.75 14.54
N ASN A 525 -16.53 9.42 14.63
CA ASN A 525 -17.72 8.59 14.83
C ASN A 525 -18.30 8.74 16.24
N LEU A 526 -17.48 9.02 17.26
CA LEU A 526 -17.95 9.29 18.62
C LEU A 526 -18.69 10.62 18.71
N VAL A 527 -18.20 11.69 18.07
CA VAL A 527 -18.84 13.02 18.11
C VAL A 527 -20.11 13.09 17.25
N ASN A 528 -20.27 12.21 16.27
CA ASN A 528 -21.45 12.15 15.41
C ASN A 528 -22.71 11.85 16.22
N LYS A 529 -23.68 12.78 16.20
CA LYS A 529 -24.91 12.75 17.02
C LYS A 529 -24.68 12.54 18.52
N ALA A 530 -23.53 12.95 19.04
CA ALA A 530 -23.24 12.96 20.47
C ALA A 530 -24.02 14.08 21.19
N THR A 531 -24.31 13.91 22.48
CA THR A 531 -24.85 15.00 23.31
C THR A 531 -23.81 16.10 23.51
N LYS A 532 -24.26 17.29 23.95
CA LYS A 532 -23.35 18.40 24.28
C LYS A 532 -22.27 17.97 25.29
N GLU A 533 -22.65 17.24 26.32
CA GLU A 533 -21.75 16.76 27.39
C GLU A 533 -20.73 15.77 26.85
N GLU A 534 -21.16 14.85 25.97
CA GLU A 534 -20.25 13.90 25.32
C GLU A 534 -19.25 14.63 24.41
N LYS A 535 -19.69 15.62 23.62
CA LYS A 535 -18.79 16.44 22.78
C LYS A 535 -17.74 17.15 23.62
N ILE A 536 -18.14 17.77 24.74
CA ILE A 536 -17.22 18.42 25.68
C ILE A 536 -16.24 17.41 26.29
N LEU A 537 -16.72 16.25 26.72
CA LEU A 537 -15.88 15.20 27.30
C LEU A 537 -14.84 14.66 26.31
N ILE A 538 -15.24 14.42 25.05
CA ILE A 538 -14.32 13.96 24.01
C ILE A 538 -13.26 15.03 23.74
N MET A 539 -13.69 16.29 23.56
CA MET A 539 -12.78 17.39 23.24
C MET A 539 -11.85 17.76 24.42
N SER A 540 -12.22 17.47 25.66
CA SER A 540 -11.32 17.67 26.80
C SER A 540 -10.14 16.68 26.83
N HIS A 541 -10.25 15.54 26.13
CA HIS A 541 -9.15 14.58 25.98
C HIS A 541 -8.35 14.81 24.70
N ILE A 542 -9.01 15.12 23.58
CA ILE A 542 -8.34 15.35 22.29
C ILE A 542 -7.63 16.71 22.26
N GLY A 543 -8.27 17.75 22.81
CA GLY A 543 -7.76 19.13 22.83
C GLY A 543 -8.08 19.91 21.55
N TRP A 544 -8.48 21.17 21.71
CA TRP A 544 -8.75 22.08 20.58
C TRP A 544 -7.48 22.51 19.84
N ASP A 545 -6.40 22.79 20.57
CA ASP A 545 -5.11 23.15 19.97
C ASP A 545 -4.56 22.01 19.12
N GLN A 546 -4.72 20.78 19.59
CA GLN A 546 -4.30 19.59 18.86
C GLN A 546 -5.19 19.34 17.62
N LEU A 547 -6.49 19.64 17.70
CA LEU A 547 -7.38 19.61 16.54
C LEU A 547 -6.93 20.63 15.47
N LEU A 548 -6.54 21.84 15.87
CA LEU A 548 -5.99 22.86 14.96
C LEU A 548 -4.70 22.37 14.27
N VAL A 549 -3.82 21.69 15.01
CA VAL A 549 -2.62 21.05 14.44
C VAL A 549 -3.01 20.00 13.39
N PHE A 550 -4.06 19.21 13.63
CA PHE A 550 -4.52 18.21 12.66
C PHE A 550 -5.17 18.81 11.41
N ILE A 551 -5.90 19.93 11.53
CA ILE A 551 -6.47 20.65 10.38
C ILE A 551 -5.36 21.18 9.46
N ARG A 552 -4.21 21.55 10.03
CA ARG A 552 -3.02 22.06 9.31
C ARG A 552 -1.98 20.98 9.01
N TYR A 553 -2.31 19.70 9.21
CA TYR A 553 -1.35 18.61 9.09
C TYR A 553 -0.93 18.40 7.62
N PRO A 554 0.32 18.02 7.29
CA PRO A 554 0.76 17.87 5.89
C PRO A 554 0.05 16.81 5.03
N LYS A 555 -0.85 16.02 5.62
CA LYS A 555 -1.48 14.87 4.98
C LYS A 555 -3.00 15.01 4.98
N ASP A 556 -3.58 15.01 3.79
CA ASP A 556 -5.01 15.28 3.59
C ASP A 556 -5.91 14.25 4.28
N SER A 557 -5.49 12.98 4.32
CA SER A 557 -6.22 11.93 5.04
C SER A 557 -6.39 12.18 6.55
N ILE A 558 -5.53 13.01 7.15
CA ILE A 558 -5.63 13.42 8.56
C ILE A 558 -6.46 14.70 8.68
N ARG A 559 -6.21 15.68 7.81
CA ARG A 559 -6.96 16.95 7.76
C ARG A 559 -8.45 16.71 7.53
N GLU A 560 -8.79 15.82 6.61
CA GLU A 560 -10.15 15.40 6.30
C GLU A 560 -10.87 14.91 7.58
N GLN A 561 -10.25 14.02 8.36
CA GLN A 561 -10.87 13.51 9.59
C GLN A 561 -10.99 14.60 10.66
N ALA A 562 -9.99 15.49 10.78
CA ALA A 562 -10.03 16.60 11.73
C ALA A 562 -11.17 17.59 11.41
N LEU A 563 -11.33 17.98 10.15
CA LEU A 563 -12.43 18.83 9.71
C LEU A 563 -13.78 18.12 9.85
N ASN A 564 -13.84 16.81 9.64
CA ASN A 564 -15.07 16.05 9.86
C ASN A 564 -15.46 16.00 11.36
N ILE A 565 -14.50 15.93 12.29
CA ILE A 565 -14.76 16.08 13.72
C ILE A 565 -15.38 17.45 13.99
N LEU A 566 -14.79 18.53 13.45
CA LEU A 566 -15.30 19.89 13.61
C LEU A 566 -16.72 20.06 13.00
N CYS A 567 -16.94 19.51 11.81
CA CYS A 567 -18.23 19.47 11.14
C CYS A 567 -19.28 18.74 11.99
N ASN A 568 -18.94 17.57 12.56
CA ASN A 568 -19.85 16.82 13.43
C ASN A 568 -20.13 17.54 14.74
N ILE A 569 -19.15 18.26 15.31
CA ILE A 569 -19.38 19.10 16.48
C ILE A 569 -20.39 20.20 16.15
N THR A 570 -20.24 20.89 15.02
CA THR A 570 -21.14 21.98 14.58
C THR A 570 -22.50 21.53 14.05
N SER A 571 -22.77 20.23 13.95
CA SER A 571 -24.02 19.68 13.37
C SER A 571 -25.33 20.13 14.04
N ASN A 572 -25.28 20.76 15.21
CA ASN A 572 -26.43 21.31 15.91
C ASN A 572 -26.07 22.58 16.69
N GLU A 573 -27.08 23.35 17.08
CA GLU A 573 -26.92 24.63 17.76
C GLU A 573 -26.05 24.54 19.03
N GLU A 574 -26.30 23.56 19.90
CA GLU A 574 -25.51 23.34 21.13
C GLU A 574 -24.02 23.12 20.86
N GLY A 575 -23.69 22.45 19.76
CA GLY A 575 -22.31 22.21 19.37
C GLY A 575 -21.64 23.41 18.70
N ILE A 576 -22.40 24.27 18.02
CA ILE A 576 -21.90 25.57 17.55
C ILE A 576 -21.54 26.44 18.76
N GLU A 577 -22.39 26.48 19.79
CA GLU A 577 -22.13 27.25 21.02
C GLU A 577 -20.84 26.78 21.72
N ILE A 578 -20.51 25.48 21.72
CA ILE A 578 -19.22 24.98 22.25
C ILE A 578 -18.02 25.70 21.60
N ILE A 579 -18.07 25.96 20.30
CA ILE A 579 -16.99 26.67 19.59
C ILE A 579 -17.02 28.15 19.93
N PHE A 580 -18.20 28.78 19.93
CA PHE A 580 -18.34 30.23 20.16
C PHE A 580 -18.03 30.65 21.60
N ASP A 581 -18.19 29.74 22.56
CA ASP A 581 -17.78 29.88 23.96
C ASP A 581 -16.27 29.61 24.17
N HIS A 582 -15.59 29.00 23.19
CA HIS A 582 -14.17 28.66 23.31
C HIS A 582 -13.27 29.87 23.02
N PRO A 583 -12.20 30.12 23.80
CA PRO A 583 -11.28 31.24 23.57
C PRO A 583 -10.67 31.25 22.16
N SER A 584 -10.34 30.09 21.62
CA SER A 584 -9.73 29.94 20.29
C SER A 584 -10.73 29.94 19.12
N ARG A 585 -11.96 30.43 19.29
CA ARG A 585 -13.00 30.41 18.23
C ARG A 585 -12.51 31.05 16.91
N GLU A 586 -11.76 32.14 17.00
CA GLU A 586 -11.27 32.89 15.84
C GLU A 586 -10.20 32.09 15.11
N GLU A 587 -9.34 31.38 15.84
CA GLU A 587 -8.32 30.50 15.27
C GLU A 587 -8.95 29.26 14.60
N ILE A 588 -9.99 28.68 15.22
CA ILE A 588 -10.73 27.52 14.70
C ILE A 588 -11.42 27.88 13.37
N ILE A 589 -12.19 28.95 13.35
CA ILE A 589 -12.90 29.38 12.13
C ILE A 589 -11.91 29.93 11.11
N GLY A 590 -10.83 30.58 11.55
CA GLY A 590 -9.73 31.01 10.70
C GLY A 590 -9.04 29.86 9.98
N ALA A 591 -8.79 28.74 10.67
CA ALA A 591 -8.23 27.54 10.06
C ALA A 591 -9.14 26.91 9.01
N VAL A 592 -10.47 26.98 9.19
CA VAL A 592 -11.44 26.57 8.16
C VAL A 592 -11.33 27.48 6.92
N ALA A 593 -11.19 28.79 7.12
CA ALA A 593 -10.96 29.72 6.02
C ALA A 593 -9.63 29.46 5.30
N ASP A 594 -8.55 29.19 6.05
CA ASP A 594 -7.23 28.84 5.50
C ASP A 594 -7.32 27.63 4.54
N VAL A 595 -8.10 26.61 4.91
CA VAL A 595 -8.35 25.44 4.06
C VAL A 595 -9.11 25.82 2.79
N LEU A 596 -10.16 26.65 2.90
CA LEU A 596 -10.98 27.02 1.75
C LEU A 596 -10.30 28.00 0.79
N ASP A 597 -9.35 28.81 1.28
CA ASP A 597 -8.52 29.73 0.48
C ASP A 597 -7.36 29.04 -0.25
N SER A 598 -6.99 27.82 0.17
CA SER A 598 -5.80 27.14 -0.32
C SER A 598 -5.97 26.61 -1.74
N GLU A 599 -4.95 26.83 -2.58
CA GLU A 599 -4.93 26.32 -3.95
C GLU A 599 -4.52 24.84 -3.97
N ASN A 600 -5.24 24.02 -4.74
CA ASN A 600 -4.99 22.58 -4.95
C ASN A 600 -5.32 21.66 -3.76
N GLU A 601 -6.29 22.02 -2.94
CA GLU A 601 -6.81 21.16 -1.88
C GLU A 601 -7.57 19.93 -2.42
N GLU A 602 -7.43 18.78 -1.75
CA GLU A 602 -8.26 17.60 -2.03
C GLU A 602 -9.73 17.91 -1.72
N TYR A 603 -10.64 17.46 -2.59
CA TYR A 603 -12.03 17.89 -2.53
C TYR A 603 -12.72 17.44 -1.24
N GLU A 604 -12.33 16.30 -0.67
CA GLU A 604 -12.87 15.78 0.58
C GLU A 604 -12.57 16.74 1.74
N VAL A 605 -11.37 17.34 1.76
CA VAL A 605 -10.94 18.32 2.78
C VAL A 605 -11.77 19.61 2.65
N VAL A 606 -11.85 20.16 1.43
CA VAL A 606 -12.66 21.35 1.12
C VAL A 606 -14.13 21.12 1.49
N CYS A 607 -14.65 19.93 1.16
CA CYS A 607 -16.03 19.55 1.45
C CYS A 607 -16.35 19.61 2.94
N GLN A 608 -15.49 19.07 3.81
CA GLN A 608 -15.72 19.14 5.26
C GLN A 608 -15.62 20.57 5.81
N ALA A 609 -14.69 21.38 5.28
CA ALA A 609 -14.53 22.76 5.68
C ALA A 609 -15.77 23.61 5.35
N ILE A 610 -16.30 23.54 4.13
CA ILE A 610 -17.49 24.32 3.74
C ILE A 610 -18.75 23.84 4.48
N HIS A 611 -18.89 22.54 4.75
CA HIS A 611 -19.99 22.02 5.57
C HIS A 611 -19.94 22.55 7.01
N THR A 612 -18.75 22.78 7.56
CA THR A 612 -18.60 23.42 8.87
C THR A 612 -19.17 24.84 8.85
N LEU A 613 -18.88 25.65 7.83
CA LEU A 613 -19.47 26.98 7.68
C LEU A 613 -20.99 26.93 7.44
N ALA A 614 -21.46 25.98 6.63
CA ALA A 614 -22.88 25.76 6.41
C ALA A 614 -23.60 25.44 7.73
N ASN A 615 -23.03 24.56 8.57
CA ASN A 615 -23.56 24.27 9.90
C ASN A 615 -23.61 25.50 10.79
N ILE A 616 -22.54 26.31 10.84
CA ILE A 616 -22.51 27.56 11.62
C ILE A 616 -23.60 28.53 11.13
N SER A 617 -23.84 28.62 9.81
CA SER A 617 -24.89 29.47 9.25
C SER A 617 -26.31 29.04 9.66
N ASN A 618 -26.53 27.75 9.91
CA ASN A 618 -27.78 27.23 10.48
C ASN A 618 -27.96 27.54 11.97
N GLY A 619 -26.97 28.15 12.62
CA GLY A 619 -27.06 28.59 14.01
C GLY A 619 -27.91 29.84 14.20
N ARG A 620 -27.84 30.40 15.42
CA ARG A 620 -28.50 31.66 15.79
C ARG A 620 -27.94 32.85 15.01
N VAL A 621 -28.67 33.97 15.08
CA VAL A 621 -28.29 35.26 14.47
C VAL A 621 -26.87 35.70 14.87
N VAL A 622 -26.42 35.44 16.10
CA VAL A 622 -25.05 35.77 16.54
C VAL A 622 -23.97 35.01 15.74
N HIS A 623 -24.22 33.75 15.39
CA HIS A 623 -23.30 32.94 14.59
C HIS A 623 -23.29 33.39 13.12
N GLN A 624 -24.48 33.68 12.59
CA GLN A 624 -24.65 34.22 11.23
C GLN A 624 -23.96 35.59 11.10
N THR A 625 -24.15 36.46 12.10
CA THR A 625 -23.53 37.79 12.17
C THR A 625 -22.00 37.69 12.15
N TYR A 626 -21.42 36.70 12.84
CA TYR A 626 -19.98 36.46 12.80
C TYR A 626 -19.48 36.12 11.39
N ILE A 627 -20.21 35.28 10.64
CA ILE A 627 -19.86 34.96 9.25
C ILE A 627 -19.93 36.21 8.38
N VAL A 628 -21.05 36.93 8.40
CA VAL A 628 -21.26 38.06 7.47
C VAL A 628 -20.44 39.30 7.83
N SER A 629 -19.95 39.41 9.07
CA SER A 629 -19.02 40.47 9.48
C SER A 629 -17.58 40.17 9.04
N ASN A 630 -17.30 38.96 8.56
CA ASN A 630 -15.97 38.54 8.13
C ASN A 630 -15.91 38.43 6.60
N VAL A 631 -15.32 39.44 5.97
CA VAL A 631 -15.19 39.55 4.51
C VAL A 631 -14.46 38.33 3.90
N ARG A 632 -13.46 37.79 4.60
CA ARG A 632 -12.72 36.60 4.17
C ARG A 632 -13.64 35.38 4.09
N LEU A 633 -14.49 35.17 5.11
CA LEU A 633 -15.46 34.07 5.12
C LEU A 633 -16.47 34.19 3.97
N LEU A 634 -16.96 35.40 3.69
CA LEU A 634 -17.85 35.62 2.54
C LEU A 634 -17.16 35.36 1.20
N SER A 635 -15.87 35.71 1.07
CA SER A 635 -15.10 35.41 -0.14
C SER A 635 -14.96 33.90 -0.37
N VAL A 636 -14.53 33.13 0.62
CA VAL A 636 -14.39 31.68 0.46
C VAL A 636 -15.72 30.99 0.17
N ILE A 637 -16.82 31.44 0.81
CA ILE A 637 -18.16 30.92 0.52
C ILE A 637 -18.52 31.18 -0.95
N ARG A 638 -18.27 32.39 -1.45
CA ARG A 638 -18.50 32.76 -2.86
C ARG A 638 -17.67 31.91 -3.82
N ASP A 639 -16.40 31.69 -3.52
CA ASP A 639 -15.48 30.93 -4.37
C ASP A 639 -15.87 29.43 -4.39
N CYS A 640 -16.32 28.87 -3.27
CA CYS A 640 -16.86 27.51 -3.21
C CYS A 640 -18.14 27.31 -4.05
N MET A 641 -18.97 28.34 -4.29
CA MET A 641 -20.17 28.20 -5.12
C MET A 641 -19.88 27.88 -6.59
N VAL A 642 -18.66 28.12 -7.06
CA VAL A 642 -18.21 27.82 -8.43
C VAL A 642 -17.20 26.67 -8.48
N HIS A 643 -17.04 25.95 -7.37
CA HIS A 643 -16.11 24.81 -7.27
C HIS A 643 -16.47 23.68 -8.26
N PRO A 644 -15.51 22.91 -8.80
CA PRO A 644 -15.78 21.80 -9.74
C PRO A 644 -16.70 20.72 -9.18
N MET A 645 -16.59 20.42 -7.89
CA MET A 645 -17.40 19.39 -7.22
C MET A 645 -18.76 19.92 -6.77
N GLU A 646 -19.82 19.22 -7.12
CA GLU A 646 -21.21 19.60 -6.83
C GLU A 646 -21.50 19.71 -5.33
N GLU A 647 -21.00 18.76 -4.54
CA GLU A 647 -21.24 18.72 -3.10
C GLU A 647 -20.73 19.99 -2.39
N VAL A 648 -19.56 20.49 -2.81
CA VAL A 648 -18.99 21.75 -2.32
C VAL A 648 -19.88 22.94 -2.70
N ARG A 649 -20.34 22.99 -3.96
CA ARG A 649 -21.25 24.05 -4.42
C ARG A 649 -22.56 24.04 -3.65
N LEU A 650 -23.14 22.87 -3.42
CA LEU A 650 -24.40 22.72 -2.71
C LEU A 650 -24.28 23.23 -1.27
N ALA A 651 -23.20 22.87 -0.56
CA ALA A 651 -22.94 23.37 0.79
C ALA A 651 -22.77 24.89 0.82
N ALA A 652 -22.01 25.46 -0.12
CA ALA A 652 -21.78 26.90 -0.22
C ALA A 652 -23.06 27.70 -0.53
N VAL A 653 -23.87 27.22 -1.49
CA VAL A 653 -25.15 27.85 -1.83
C VAL A 653 -26.14 27.73 -0.67
N SER A 654 -26.15 26.60 0.05
CA SER A 654 -26.98 26.42 1.25
C SER A 654 -26.59 27.41 2.35
N CYS A 655 -25.29 27.65 2.53
CA CYS A 655 -24.80 28.66 3.46
C CYS A 655 -25.30 30.07 3.07
N ALA A 656 -25.20 30.45 1.80
CA ALA A 656 -25.67 31.73 1.31
C ALA A 656 -27.20 31.90 1.42
N GLU A 657 -27.97 30.85 1.11
CA GLU A 657 -29.42 30.81 1.29
C GLU A 657 -29.81 31.07 2.74
N GLN A 658 -29.16 30.37 3.67
CA GLN A 658 -29.44 30.51 5.09
C GLN A 658 -29.12 31.93 5.61
N LEU A 659 -27.99 32.51 5.20
CA LEU A 659 -27.61 33.87 5.57
C LEU A 659 -28.54 34.92 4.95
N ALA A 660 -29.10 34.67 3.76
CA ALA A 660 -29.95 35.61 3.05
C ALA A 660 -31.25 35.95 3.78
N HIS A 661 -31.71 35.07 4.67
CA HIS A 661 -32.90 35.31 5.49
C HIS A 661 -32.78 36.55 6.41
N ALA A 662 -31.57 36.90 6.87
CA ALA A 662 -31.36 37.99 7.82
C ALA A 662 -30.28 39.00 7.41
N HIS A 663 -29.44 38.67 6.42
CA HIS A 663 -28.23 39.44 6.10
C HIS A 663 -28.09 39.78 4.60
N ALA A 664 -29.22 40.07 3.93
CA ALA A 664 -29.26 40.37 2.50
C ALA A 664 -28.33 41.52 2.06
N LEU A 665 -28.12 42.54 2.90
CA LEU A 665 -27.24 43.67 2.59
C LEU A 665 -25.76 43.23 2.52
N GLN A 666 -25.28 42.53 3.54
CA GLN A 666 -23.89 42.07 3.61
C GLN A 666 -23.55 41.09 2.47
N LEU A 667 -24.50 40.22 2.10
CA LEU A 667 -24.32 39.32 0.96
C LEU A 667 -24.21 40.07 -0.37
N ARG A 668 -24.89 41.20 -0.53
CA ARG A 668 -24.74 42.07 -1.72
C ARG A 668 -23.40 42.77 -1.75
N GLU A 669 -22.98 43.31 -0.61
CA GLU A 669 -21.66 43.96 -0.48
C GLU A 669 -20.51 42.99 -0.80
N ALA A 670 -20.68 41.70 -0.51
CA ALA A 670 -19.74 40.64 -0.87
C ALA A 670 -19.92 40.06 -2.29
N GLU A 671 -20.82 40.61 -3.10
CA GLU A 671 -21.13 40.17 -4.46
C GLU A 671 -21.63 38.71 -4.59
N ILE A 672 -22.17 38.13 -3.50
CA ILE A 672 -22.71 36.77 -3.51
C ILE A 672 -23.91 36.65 -4.47
N ASN A 673 -24.76 37.68 -4.52
CA ASN A 673 -25.88 37.78 -5.45
C ASN A 673 -25.45 37.67 -6.92
N VAL A 674 -24.28 38.21 -7.29
CA VAL A 674 -23.75 38.14 -8.66
C VAL A 674 -23.40 36.70 -9.02
N THR A 675 -22.72 35.99 -8.11
CA THR A 675 -22.35 34.57 -8.30
C THR A 675 -23.58 33.67 -8.37
N LEU A 676 -24.54 33.85 -7.45
CA LEU A 676 -25.83 33.14 -7.49
C LEU A 676 -26.56 33.37 -8.82
N GLY A 677 -26.60 34.61 -9.31
CA GLY A 677 -27.18 34.95 -10.60
C GLY A 677 -26.53 34.24 -11.78
N ARG A 678 -25.20 34.06 -11.77
CA ARG A 678 -24.48 33.29 -12.81
C ARG A 678 -24.86 31.80 -12.77
N ILE A 679 -24.95 31.21 -11.58
CA ILE A 679 -25.36 29.79 -11.40
C ILE A 679 -26.75 29.55 -11.98
N VAL A 680 -27.69 30.47 -11.74
CA VAL A 680 -29.06 30.38 -12.27
C VAL A 680 -29.08 30.58 -13.79
N LYS A 681 -28.31 31.53 -14.33
CA LYS A 681 -28.28 31.88 -15.77
C LYS A 681 -27.60 30.84 -16.66
N ASN A 682 -26.61 30.10 -16.15
CA ASN A 682 -25.89 29.08 -16.92
C ASN A 682 -26.78 27.89 -17.38
N TYR A 683 -28.07 27.84 -17.01
CA TYR A 683 -29.04 26.85 -17.47
C TYR A 683 -29.84 27.27 -18.72
N VAL A 684 -29.79 28.53 -19.17
CA VAL A 684 -30.76 29.04 -20.16
C VAL A 684 -30.60 28.43 -21.57
N HIS A 685 -29.65 27.52 -21.80
CA HIS A 685 -29.50 26.78 -23.06
C HIS A 685 -29.57 25.24 -22.88
N GLY A 686 -30.78 24.71 -22.77
CA GLY A 686 -31.09 23.31 -23.15
C GLY A 686 -31.15 23.13 -24.68
N PRO A 687 -31.10 21.90 -25.21
CA PRO A 687 -30.49 21.58 -26.49
C PRO A 687 -31.30 22.10 -27.68
N VAL A 688 -30.73 23.04 -28.44
CA VAL A 688 -31.05 23.24 -29.85
C VAL A 688 -29.95 22.61 -30.67
N GLN A 689 -30.33 21.71 -31.55
CA GLN A 689 -29.45 20.95 -32.44
C GLN A 689 -28.69 21.86 -33.42
N SER A 690 -27.47 21.43 -33.74
CA SER A 690 -26.71 21.62 -34.99
C SER A 690 -25.72 22.81 -35.08
N PRO A 691 -24.71 22.76 -35.97
CA PRO A 691 -23.31 22.59 -35.55
C PRO A 691 -22.40 23.74 -36.02
N SER A 692 -21.15 23.71 -35.56
CA SER A 692 -19.92 24.20 -36.21
C SER A 692 -19.08 25.24 -35.43
N THR A 693 -17.85 24.79 -35.12
CA THR A 693 -16.55 25.48 -35.19
C THR A 693 -16.38 26.88 -34.59
N SER A 694 -15.57 26.97 -33.53
CA SER A 694 -14.31 27.75 -33.54
C SER A 694 -13.52 27.55 -32.23
N LEU A 695 -12.22 27.28 -32.38
CA LEU A 695 -11.23 27.19 -31.30
C LEU A 695 -10.77 28.58 -30.87
N THR A 696 -11.16 29.01 -29.67
CA THR A 696 -10.39 29.98 -28.87
C THR A 696 -10.53 29.64 -27.39
N ARG A 697 -9.42 29.25 -26.76
CA ARG A 697 -9.28 29.02 -25.31
C ARG A 697 -9.52 30.32 -24.56
N SER A 698 -10.66 30.38 -23.86
CA SER A 698 -10.92 31.27 -22.73
C SER A 698 -11.13 30.38 -21.50
N LEU A 699 -10.45 30.68 -20.40
CA LEU A 699 -10.43 29.97 -19.11
C LEU A 699 -11.73 30.19 -18.30
N SER A 700 -12.89 30.06 -18.92
CA SER A 700 -14.19 30.05 -18.23
C SER A 700 -14.96 28.79 -18.62
N SER A 701 -14.49 27.62 -18.19
CA SER A 701 -15.28 26.40 -18.27
C SER A 701 -16.42 26.48 -17.25
N GLY A 702 -17.60 26.91 -17.69
CA GLY A 702 -18.80 26.88 -16.86
C GLY A 702 -19.12 25.45 -16.46
N VAL A 703 -19.00 25.14 -15.17
CA VAL A 703 -19.42 23.85 -14.62
C VAL A 703 -20.95 23.84 -14.56
N GLU A 704 -21.58 22.90 -15.27
CA GLU A 704 -23.03 22.76 -15.27
C GLU A 704 -23.52 22.40 -13.84
N SER A 705 -24.38 23.24 -13.28
CA SER A 705 -24.88 23.06 -11.91
C SER A 705 -26.13 22.18 -11.91
N SER A 706 -26.22 21.26 -10.94
CA SER A 706 -27.40 20.40 -10.79
C SER A 706 -28.67 21.19 -10.52
N GLN A 707 -29.82 20.54 -10.69
CA GLN A 707 -31.11 21.17 -10.45
C GLN A 707 -31.24 21.67 -9.01
N GLU A 708 -30.77 20.89 -8.03
CA GLU A 708 -30.82 21.25 -6.61
C GLU A 708 -30.00 22.50 -6.30
N VAL A 709 -28.73 22.54 -6.76
CA VAL A 709 -27.85 23.71 -6.57
C VAL A 709 -28.50 24.96 -7.15
N ARG A 710 -29.14 24.85 -8.33
CA ARG A 710 -29.82 25.98 -8.97
C ARG A 710 -31.10 26.40 -8.26
N GLU A 711 -31.86 25.46 -7.72
CA GLU A 711 -33.09 25.77 -6.97
C GLU A 711 -32.78 26.53 -5.69
N ARG A 712 -31.80 26.06 -4.91
CA ARG A 712 -31.30 26.80 -3.72
C ARG A 712 -30.71 28.15 -4.10
N ALA A 713 -29.95 28.24 -5.19
CA ALA A 713 -29.41 29.52 -5.65
C ALA A 713 -30.51 30.52 -6.03
N ARG A 714 -31.62 30.07 -6.64
CA ARG A 714 -32.80 30.92 -6.90
C ARG A 714 -33.49 31.35 -5.62
N ALA A 715 -33.62 30.47 -4.63
CA ALA A 715 -34.22 30.81 -3.34
C ALA A 715 -33.39 31.88 -2.62
N ALA A 716 -32.07 31.67 -2.52
CA ALA A 716 -31.12 32.64 -1.96
C ALA A 716 -31.20 34.00 -2.67
N LEU A 717 -31.20 34.01 -4.02
CA LEU A 717 -31.29 35.24 -4.81
C LEU A 717 -32.57 36.02 -4.51
N ARG A 718 -33.72 35.33 -4.45
CA ARG A 718 -35.01 35.96 -4.11
C ARG A 718 -35.00 36.56 -2.71
N LEU A 719 -34.42 35.88 -1.73
CA LEU A 719 -34.31 36.40 -0.36
C LEU A 719 -33.46 37.68 -0.32
N ILE A 720 -32.36 37.71 -1.08
CA ILE A 720 -31.49 38.88 -1.17
C ILE A 720 -32.21 40.06 -1.86
N GLU A 721 -32.97 39.80 -2.91
CA GLU A 721 -33.74 40.81 -3.66
C GLU A 721 -34.96 41.33 -2.87
N CYS A 722 -35.71 40.45 -2.20
CA CYS A 722 -36.89 40.84 -1.40
C CYS A 722 -36.54 41.53 -0.07
N GLY A 723 -35.31 41.42 0.41
CA GLY A 723 -34.84 42.19 1.57
C GLY A 723 -34.91 43.72 1.38
N ASP A 724 -35.09 44.19 0.13
CA ASP A 724 -35.27 45.61 -0.20
C ASP A 724 -36.62 46.18 0.28
N ASP A 725 -37.69 45.39 0.32
CA ASP A 725 -39.03 45.90 0.63
C ASP A 725 -39.24 46.21 2.13
N TYR A 726 -38.50 45.53 3.01
CA TYR A 726 -38.59 45.74 4.47
C TYR A 726 -37.65 46.83 4.99
N SER A 727 -36.52 47.08 4.32
CA SER A 727 -35.58 48.15 4.74
C SER A 727 -36.05 49.55 4.30
N MET A 728 -36.79 49.66 3.18
CA MET A 728 -37.37 50.93 2.73
C MET A 728 -38.70 51.30 3.40
N SER A 729 -39.34 50.41 4.15
CA SER A 729 -40.58 50.68 4.89
C SER A 729 -40.37 51.08 6.36
N SER A 730 -39.10 51.16 6.80
CA SER A 730 -38.69 51.45 8.19
C SER A 730 -37.96 52.80 8.38
N THR A 731 -37.87 53.62 7.33
CA THR A 731 -37.41 55.02 7.38
C THR A 731 -38.59 55.95 7.19
#